data_AF-A0A316FMF7-F1
#
_entry.id   AF-A0A316FMF7-F1
#
_cell.length_a   1.000
_cell.length_b   1.000
_cell.length_c   1.000
_cell.angle_alpha   90.00
_cell.angle_beta   90.00
_cell.angle_gamma   90.00
#
_symmetry.space_group_name_H-M   'P 1'
#
loop_
_entity.id
_entity.type
_entity.pdbx_description
1 polymer ?
#
loop_
_entity_poly.entity_id
_entity_poly.type
_entity_poly.pdbx_seq_one_letter_code
_entity_poly.pdbx_strand_id
1 'polypeptide(L)'
;MRPTSIIALILILFCSFTRGDTAFFYGSQVPVTELSIYDNIVVLPEHINTHQERRLFDIKARPIAYLSLGEVASNAQYADQIPKSLFQQYNEQWQSHVIDISQPVWHQYLLNKHIPRLMKQGYEGLFFDTLDSYTLLSQDTEALKHYRKSLESLILSIRQQYPDIYIIANRGFELMPVIAKHINEVVAESLFSAYEAGKNSYQSTSASDQQWLINQLQQVKNQYGLPITVIDYLPASSFRQADQLARRIDKLGFTPWITNGHLTLLGQSTLKPVPRKLIGLFYDPDNGIYPSALHQKLASSAEYLGYYIEYINLATDSLPDYPLRNRIAGIVSWFDRTNLPASQSVCHWINKAYTNANIRVAVFEHLPEHPQCLSHLSVSSMDIDPATLKITQQNKHIGNELPLRLKPRPAKLLISQSPNNQSWLTLTDKTLQSFTPVLIGDWGGVAQKGYALIKGFGNKDYWLVDPLEFLTQSLQLKAIPAPDTTTENGLQIATAHIDGDGFVSRNPLRNQQIAGQIILDKIIKQYPLPTTVSIIEAEISPDGVYPKDSKQAMATARKIFQQPNVEIASHSFSHPYFWEIFDNPNANKDKGYGQTLPVPGYSTPSLKREINGSVNFINTQLAPKDKQVKVFLWSGDAIATDDAVELTQQLGLQNVNGANLKIFQHDFSMSRVWPVGLPLKTGYQIYAPVMNENVYTNLWNGPYFGYRNVINTFEALSKPKRLKPLSIYYHFYSGEKNEGLLALHDVYQYVLSQPINAMYLSDYAKRANAFYTLAIGQEDDIWHFAEAGELRTLRVNQTAGFPELSDSKKIIGFADNNDQRYIHLSDSFGQLKLSNKNNNRLYLQSFSGQINNWITNDRSTQISIDNYTHGKIKIRKNSEACKVVYNGKSIKIPPNQASITLSVGIVENSQLELHCG
;
A
#
# COMPACT_ATOMS: atom_id res chain seq x y z
N MET A 1 -11.61 -45.29 -48.86
CA MET A 1 -10.42 -46.14 -48.67
C MET A 1 -9.25 -45.25 -48.24
N ARG A 2 -8.75 -45.45 -47.01
CA ARG A 2 -7.46 -45.00 -46.39
C ARG A 2 -7.06 -43.49 -46.46
N PRO A 3 -6.25 -42.99 -45.50
CA PRO A 3 -6.39 -43.12 -44.04
C PRO A 3 -6.18 -41.77 -43.30
N THR A 4 -6.64 -41.74 -42.06
CA THR A 4 -6.36 -40.76 -41.00
C THR A 4 -4.88 -40.75 -40.59
N SER A 5 -4.27 -39.55 -40.54
CA SER A 5 -2.98 -39.32 -39.87
C SER A 5 -3.18 -38.33 -38.72
N ILE A 6 -3.16 -38.87 -37.50
CA ILE A 6 -3.02 -38.12 -36.25
C ILE A 6 -1.54 -37.80 -36.09
N ILE A 7 -1.17 -36.52 -36.18
CA ILE A 7 0.16 -36.06 -35.77
C ILE A 7 0.03 -35.65 -34.30
N ALA A 8 0.54 -36.49 -33.42
CA ALA A 8 0.77 -36.16 -32.02
C ALA A 8 1.96 -35.22 -31.94
N LEU A 9 1.70 -33.92 -31.71
CA LEU A 9 2.72 -32.93 -31.40
C LEU A 9 3.11 -33.11 -29.93
N ILE A 10 4.24 -33.78 -29.68
CA ILE A 10 4.85 -33.88 -28.36
C ILE A 10 5.42 -32.48 -28.04
N LEU A 11 4.67 -31.67 -27.30
CA LEU A 11 5.22 -30.53 -26.58
C LEU A 11 6.12 -31.08 -25.47
N ILE A 12 7.42 -31.13 -25.72
CA ILE A 12 8.41 -31.19 -24.64
C ILE A 12 8.39 -29.79 -24.01
N LEU A 13 7.45 -29.56 -23.08
CA LEU A 13 7.61 -28.51 -22.08
C LEU A 13 8.84 -28.91 -21.26
N PHE A 14 9.99 -28.34 -21.58
CA PHE A 14 10.99 -28.10 -20.56
C PHE A 14 10.33 -27.15 -19.56
N CYS A 15 9.66 -27.73 -18.56
CA CYS A 15 9.30 -27.03 -17.35
C CYS A 15 10.63 -26.76 -16.64
N SER A 16 11.31 -25.67 -17.03
CA SER A 16 12.26 -25.04 -16.13
C SER A 16 11.45 -24.67 -14.91
N PHE A 17 11.53 -25.49 -13.85
CA PHE A 17 11.01 -25.11 -12.54
C PHE A 17 11.66 -23.77 -12.21
N THR A 18 10.89 -22.70 -12.33
CA THR A 18 11.28 -21.40 -11.79
C THR A 18 11.44 -21.64 -10.30
N ARG A 19 12.67 -21.48 -9.79
CA ARG A 19 12.99 -21.53 -8.37
C ARG A 19 12.04 -20.55 -7.67
N GLY A 20 11.03 -21.08 -6.97
CA GLY A 20 10.11 -20.26 -6.20
C GLY A 20 10.79 -19.79 -4.93
N ASP A 21 10.57 -18.54 -4.54
CA ASP A 21 11.16 -18.00 -3.32
C ASP A 21 10.22 -18.23 -2.13
N THR A 22 10.74 -18.91 -1.10
CA THR A 22 9.99 -19.24 0.12
C THR A 22 10.51 -18.41 1.29
N ALA A 23 9.61 -17.71 1.98
CA ALA A 23 9.90 -16.94 3.18
C ALA A 23 9.32 -17.61 4.44
N PHE A 24 10.00 -17.45 5.57
CA PHE A 24 9.57 -18.02 6.86
C PHE A 24 9.42 -16.91 7.91
N PHE A 25 8.28 -16.91 8.61
CA PHE A 25 7.99 -15.92 9.64
C PHE A 25 7.08 -16.45 10.75
N TYR A 26 7.60 -16.57 11.98
CA TYR A 26 6.90 -17.14 13.13
C TYR A 26 6.57 -16.12 14.24
N GLY A 27 6.79 -14.83 14.02
CA GLY A 27 6.34 -13.79 14.96
C GLY A 27 4.83 -13.59 14.94
N SER A 28 4.27 -13.01 16.01
CA SER A 28 2.82 -12.73 16.12
C SER A 28 2.35 -11.58 15.22
N GLN A 29 3.22 -10.62 14.92
CA GLN A 29 2.91 -9.49 14.04
C GLN A 29 3.50 -9.74 12.64
N VAL A 30 2.72 -10.42 11.80
CA VAL A 30 3.14 -10.88 10.48
C VAL A 30 3.21 -9.70 9.49
N PRO A 31 4.37 -9.42 8.88
CA PRO A 31 4.53 -8.34 7.89
C PRO A 31 4.03 -8.78 6.51
N VAL A 32 2.70 -8.94 6.37
CA VAL A 32 2.05 -9.50 5.18
C VAL A 32 2.46 -8.76 3.90
N THR A 33 2.48 -7.42 3.94
CA THR A 33 2.90 -6.60 2.80
C THR A 33 4.31 -6.95 2.36
N GLU A 34 5.30 -6.87 3.24
CA GLU A 34 6.70 -7.14 2.89
C GLU A 34 6.94 -8.60 2.44
N LEU A 35 6.18 -9.55 2.99
CA LEU A 35 6.27 -10.97 2.61
C LEU A 35 5.61 -11.28 1.26
N SER A 36 4.71 -10.44 0.76
CA SER A 36 3.96 -10.71 -0.48
C SER A 36 4.81 -10.74 -1.76
N ILE A 37 6.08 -10.31 -1.70
CA ILE A 37 7.01 -10.41 -2.84
C ILE A 37 7.49 -11.84 -3.11
N TYR A 38 7.31 -12.75 -2.14
CA TYR A 38 7.72 -14.15 -2.21
C TYR A 38 6.59 -15.01 -2.76
N ASP A 39 6.92 -16.19 -3.31
CA ASP A 39 5.93 -17.10 -3.88
C ASP A 39 5.20 -17.91 -2.79
N ASN A 40 5.92 -18.28 -1.74
CA ASN A 40 5.40 -19.07 -0.62
C ASN A 40 5.77 -18.40 0.71
N ILE A 41 4.83 -18.36 1.65
CA ILE A 41 5.03 -17.75 2.97
C ILE A 41 4.67 -18.76 4.06
N VAL A 42 5.68 -19.23 4.78
CA VAL A 42 5.52 -20.17 5.90
C VAL A 42 5.33 -19.41 7.20
N VAL A 43 4.19 -19.63 7.86
CA VAL A 43 3.81 -18.99 9.13
C VAL A 43 3.33 -20.00 10.18
N LEU A 44 3.34 -19.58 11.44
CA LEU A 44 2.64 -20.30 12.51
C LEU A 44 1.14 -20.00 12.44
N PRO A 45 0.26 -21.02 12.27
CA PRO A 45 -1.18 -20.79 12.16
C PRO A 45 -1.82 -20.10 13.36
N GLU A 46 -1.25 -20.28 14.54
CA GLU A 46 -1.70 -19.68 15.80
C GLU A 46 -1.50 -18.16 15.85
N HIS A 47 -0.74 -17.58 14.91
CA HIS A 47 -0.44 -16.16 14.83
C HIS A 47 -1.24 -15.42 13.75
N ILE A 48 -2.22 -16.07 13.10
CA ILE A 48 -3.08 -15.46 12.08
C ILE A 48 -4.47 -15.20 12.66
N ASN A 49 -4.58 -14.17 13.49
CA ASN A 49 -5.74 -13.89 14.33
C ASN A 49 -6.43 -12.56 14.02
N THR A 50 -5.67 -11.54 13.61
CA THR A 50 -6.16 -10.18 13.34
C THR A 50 -6.62 -10.01 11.89
N HIS A 51 -7.40 -8.95 11.63
CA HIS A 51 -7.78 -8.57 10.26
C HIS A 51 -6.54 -8.30 9.38
N GLN A 52 -5.49 -7.71 9.94
CA GLN A 52 -4.25 -7.41 9.21
C GLN A 52 -3.49 -8.69 8.82
N GLU A 53 -3.39 -9.67 9.73
CA GLU A 53 -2.75 -10.96 9.44
C GLU A 53 -3.57 -11.79 8.44
N ARG A 54 -4.92 -11.76 8.54
CA ARG A 54 -5.80 -12.53 7.65
C ARG A 54 -5.74 -12.09 6.18
N ARG A 55 -5.27 -10.88 5.89
CA ARG A 55 -4.94 -10.46 4.53
C ARG A 55 -3.97 -11.40 3.82
N LEU A 56 -3.19 -12.20 4.57
CA LEU A 56 -2.33 -13.24 4.02
C LEU A 56 -3.08 -14.21 3.08
N PHE A 57 -4.40 -14.40 3.28
CA PHE A 57 -5.22 -15.25 2.42
C PHE A 57 -5.80 -14.53 1.19
N ASP A 58 -5.63 -13.20 1.09
CA ASP A 58 -6.13 -12.38 -0.01
C ASP A 58 -5.02 -11.96 -0.98
N ILE A 59 -3.75 -12.22 -0.65
CA ILE A 59 -2.59 -11.91 -1.48
C ILE A 59 -2.29 -13.04 -2.46
N LYS A 60 -1.49 -12.75 -3.50
CA LYS A 60 -1.13 -13.76 -4.51
C LYS A 60 -0.16 -14.85 -4.00
N ALA A 61 0.66 -14.53 -3.00
CA ALA A 61 1.62 -15.46 -2.42
C ALA A 61 0.89 -16.60 -1.70
N ARG A 62 1.41 -17.83 -1.78
CA ARG A 62 0.77 -18.99 -1.15
C ARG A 62 0.97 -18.99 0.36
N PRO A 63 -0.10 -18.97 1.17
CA PRO A 63 0.01 -19.17 2.60
C PRO A 63 0.31 -20.64 2.91
N ILE A 64 1.44 -20.90 3.57
CA ILE A 64 1.90 -22.22 3.98
C ILE A 64 1.85 -22.32 5.51
N ALA A 65 1.12 -23.30 6.03
CA ALA A 65 1.05 -23.53 7.46
C ALA A 65 2.23 -24.39 7.94
N TYR A 66 2.92 -23.94 8.99
CA TYR A 66 3.82 -24.80 9.76
C TYR A 66 3.06 -25.99 10.36
N LEU A 67 3.61 -27.19 10.21
CA LEU A 67 3.06 -28.42 10.77
C LEU A 67 4.18 -29.39 11.18
N SER A 68 4.37 -29.56 12.49
CA SER A 68 5.23 -30.61 13.03
C SER A 68 4.54 -31.98 12.92
N LEU A 69 5.19 -32.96 12.27
CA LEU A 69 4.64 -34.31 12.12
C LEU A 69 5.16 -35.30 13.18
N GLY A 70 6.37 -35.07 13.69
CA GLY A 70 7.06 -35.94 14.66
C GLY A 70 7.00 -35.45 16.10
N GLU A 71 6.61 -34.20 16.35
CA GLU A 71 6.57 -33.62 17.70
C GLU A 71 5.34 -32.76 17.96
N VAL A 72 4.96 -32.60 19.22
CA VAL A 72 3.96 -31.63 19.68
C VAL A 72 4.60 -30.70 20.70
N ALA A 73 4.62 -29.40 20.40
CA ALA A 73 5.12 -28.39 21.34
C ALA A 73 4.25 -28.35 22.61
N SER A 74 4.86 -28.16 23.78
CA SER A 74 4.13 -28.17 25.07
C SER A 74 3.11 -27.05 25.19
N ASN A 75 3.27 -25.95 24.45
CA ASN A 75 2.35 -24.82 24.41
C ASN A 75 1.38 -24.87 23.19
N ALA A 76 1.38 -25.94 22.41
CA ALA A 76 0.48 -26.07 21.26
C ALA A 76 -0.97 -26.07 21.75
N GLN A 77 -1.82 -25.20 21.19
CA GLN A 77 -3.24 -25.06 21.57
C GLN A 77 -4.04 -26.37 21.44
N TYR A 78 -3.53 -27.31 20.64
CA TYR A 78 -4.16 -28.60 20.40
C TYR A 78 -3.55 -29.77 21.19
N ALA A 79 -2.51 -29.54 21.99
CA ALA A 79 -1.83 -30.60 22.73
C ALA A 79 -2.78 -31.41 23.63
N ASP A 80 -3.72 -30.74 24.29
CA ASP A 80 -4.73 -31.37 25.16
C ASP A 80 -5.72 -32.28 24.41
N GLN A 81 -5.79 -32.18 23.08
CA GLN A 81 -6.66 -33.01 22.23
C GLN A 81 -5.97 -34.33 21.84
N ILE A 82 -4.68 -34.47 22.13
CA ILE A 82 -3.87 -35.63 21.75
C ILE A 82 -3.81 -36.60 22.93
N PRO A 83 -4.07 -37.91 22.72
CA PRO A 83 -3.93 -38.90 23.78
C PRO A 83 -2.53 -38.90 24.38
N LYS A 84 -2.43 -38.77 25.71
CA LYS A 84 -1.15 -38.73 26.44
C LYS A 84 -0.25 -39.95 26.19
N SER A 85 -0.84 -41.09 25.80
CA SER A 85 -0.11 -42.31 25.43
C SER A 85 0.74 -42.17 24.17
N LEU A 86 0.48 -41.16 23.34
CA LEU A 86 1.27 -40.88 22.13
C LEU A 86 2.55 -40.10 22.42
N PHE A 87 2.62 -39.41 23.55
CA PHE A 87 3.76 -38.60 23.96
C PHE A 87 4.86 -39.53 24.50
N GLN A 88 6.01 -39.54 23.84
CA GLN A 88 7.15 -40.36 24.20
C GLN A 88 8.21 -39.51 24.92
N GLN A 89 9.39 -39.35 24.33
CA GLN A 89 10.49 -38.58 24.89
C GLN A 89 10.20 -37.07 24.84
N TYR A 90 10.55 -36.37 25.92
CA TYR A 90 10.56 -34.91 25.95
C TYR A 90 11.85 -34.37 25.34
N ASN A 91 11.71 -33.43 24.40
CA ASN A 91 12.81 -32.72 23.77
C ASN A 91 13.04 -31.38 24.47
N GLU A 92 14.00 -31.35 25.40
CA GLU A 92 14.29 -30.16 26.21
C GLU A 92 14.73 -28.95 25.37
N GLN A 93 15.32 -29.17 24.19
CA GLN A 93 15.81 -28.09 23.34
C GLN A 93 14.68 -27.23 22.76
N TRP A 94 13.54 -27.84 22.46
CA TRP A 94 12.40 -27.21 21.80
C TRP A 94 11.13 -27.19 22.64
N GLN A 95 11.21 -27.68 23.88
CA GLN A 95 10.08 -27.76 24.81
C GLN A 95 8.87 -28.46 24.16
N SER A 96 9.13 -29.60 23.56
CA SER A 96 8.19 -30.40 22.79
C SER A 96 8.28 -31.86 23.21
N HIS A 97 7.26 -32.64 22.85
CA HIS A 97 7.27 -34.08 23.02
C HIS A 97 7.33 -34.77 21.67
N VAL A 98 8.24 -35.73 21.53
CA VAL A 98 8.28 -36.64 20.38
C VAL A 98 7.05 -37.54 20.43
N ILE A 99 6.34 -37.62 19.31
CA ILE A 99 5.14 -38.42 19.16
C ILE A 99 5.48 -39.78 18.54
N ASP A 100 4.85 -40.84 19.05
CA ASP A 100 4.85 -42.15 18.39
C ASP A 100 4.02 -42.10 17.11
N ILE A 101 4.68 -41.72 16.01
CA ILE A 101 4.06 -41.60 14.68
C ILE A 101 3.59 -42.95 14.10
N SER A 102 3.94 -44.09 14.70
CA SER A 102 3.43 -45.38 14.23
C SER A 102 1.96 -45.61 14.59
N GLN A 103 1.43 -44.83 15.54
CA GLN A 103 0.08 -45.01 16.06
C GLN A 103 -0.98 -44.42 15.10
N PRO A 104 -1.99 -45.22 14.66
CA PRO A 104 -3.03 -44.76 13.75
C PRO A 104 -3.84 -43.56 14.25
N VAL A 105 -3.96 -43.40 15.57
CA VAL A 105 -4.69 -42.29 16.19
C VAL A 105 -4.05 -40.93 15.87
N TRP A 106 -2.72 -40.87 15.75
CA TRP A 106 -2.01 -39.65 15.35
C TRP A 106 -2.32 -39.28 13.89
N HIS A 107 -2.22 -40.25 12.99
CA HIS A 107 -2.57 -40.06 11.58
C HIS A 107 -4.01 -39.58 11.41
N GLN A 108 -4.95 -40.22 12.10
CA GLN A 108 -6.36 -39.85 12.07
C GLN A 108 -6.60 -38.43 12.60
N TYR A 109 -5.91 -38.02 13.67
CA TYR A 109 -6.01 -36.66 14.18
C TYR A 109 -5.58 -35.62 13.13
N LEU A 110 -4.41 -35.83 12.51
CA LEU A 110 -3.88 -34.92 11.50
C LEU A 110 -4.79 -34.85 10.26
N LEU A 111 -5.16 -36.00 9.69
CA LEU A 111 -5.95 -36.10 8.45
C LEU A 111 -7.40 -35.64 8.61
N ASN A 112 -8.02 -35.91 9.77
CA ASN A 112 -9.46 -35.69 9.96
C ASN A 112 -9.79 -34.45 10.79
N LYS A 113 -8.84 -33.86 11.51
CA LYS A 113 -9.08 -32.67 12.34
C LYS A 113 -8.12 -31.52 12.03
N HIS A 114 -6.83 -31.74 12.15
CA HIS A 114 -5.87 -30.64 12.14
C HIS A 114 -5.69 -30.03 10.74
N ILE A 115 -5.33 -30.85 9.74
CA ILE A 115 -5.14 -30.37 8.36
C ILE A 115 -6.45 -29.83 7.76
N PRO A 116 -7.63 -30.49 7.91
CA PRO A 116 -8.89 -29.90 7.45
C PRO A 116 -9.18 -28.51 8.01
N ARG A 117 -8.81 -28.24 9.27
CA ARG A 117 -8.94 -26.90 9.89
C ARG A 117 -8.08 -25.87 9.16
N LEU A 118 -6.81 -26.20 8.89
CA LEU A 118 -5.89 -25.31 8.18
C LEU A 118 -6.38 -25.03 6.76
N MET A 119 -6.79 -26.06 6.02
CA MET A 119 -7.32 -25.88 4.67
C MET A 119 -8.58 -25.01 4.67
N LYS A 120 -9.47 -25.18 5.66
CA LYS A 120 -10.67 -24.34 5.82
C LYS A 120 -10.34 -22.87 6.17
N GLN A 121 -9.19 -22.61 6.80
CA GLN A 121 -8.73 -21.25 7.08
C GLN A 121 -8.22 -20.53 5.83
N GLY A 122 -7.89 -21.26 4.76
CA GLY A 122 -7.38 -20.70 3.50
C GLY A 122 -5.91 -21.01 3.20
N TYR A 123 -5.25 -21.86 3.99
CA TYR A 123 -3.88 -22.28 3.67
C TYR A 123 -3.84 -23.11 2.38
N GLU A 124 -2.89 -22.79 1.50
CA GLU A 124 -2.69 -23.48 0.22
C GLU A 124 -1.57 -24.53 0.28
N GLY A 125 -0.89 -24.64 1.43
CA GLY A 125 0.17 -25.61 1.62
C GLY A 125 0.55 -25.86 3.06
N LEU A 126 1.43 -26.84 3.24
CA LEU A 126 1.92 -27.32 4.54
C LEU A 126 3.45 -27.41 4.51
N PHE A 127 4.10 -26.94 5.57
CA PHE A 127 5.51 -27.15 5.84
C PHE A 127 5.65 -28.21 6.92
N PHE A 128 6.13 -29.39 6.53
CA PHE A 128 6.34 -30.52 7.42
C PHE A 128 7.68 -30.41 8.12
N ASP A 129 7.61 -30.27 9.44
CA ASP A 129 8.77 -30.23 10.32
C ASP A 129 8.90 -31.54 11.12
N THR A 130 10.04 -31.69 11.83
CA THR A 130 10.35 -32.80 12.74
C THR A 130 10.33 -34.19 12.09
N LEU A 131 10.68 -34.25 10.80
CA LEU A 131 10.71 -35.49 10.02
C LEU A 131 11.82 -36.47 10.44
N ASP A 132 12.76 -36.03 11.28
CA ASP A 132 13.88 -36.81 11.82
C ASP A 132 13.75 -37.10 13.33
N SER A 133 12.77 -36.51 14.05
CA SER A 133 12.65 -36.65 15.51
C SER A 133 12.47 -38.10 16.01
N TYR A 134 11.99 -39.01 15.17
CA TYR A 134 11.89 -40.43 15.52
C TYR A 134 13.26 -41.07 15.82
N THR A 135 14.38 -40.47 15.38
CA THR A 135 15.73 -40.96 15.71
C THR A 135 16.09 -40.77 17.18
N LEU A 136 15.33 -39.95 17.92
CA LEU A 136 15.48 -39.80 19.37
C LEU A 136 14.85 -40.98 20.13
N LEU A 137 13.82 -41.62 19.58
CA LEU A 137 13.05 -42.67 20.26
C LEU A 137 13.79 -44.00 20.38
N SER A 138 14.62 -44.35 19.40
CA SER A 138 15.31 -45.64 19.36
C SER A 138 16.57 -45.58 18.52
N GLN A 139 17.57 -46.37 18.89
CA GLN A 139 18.76 -46.65 18.06
C GLN A 139 18.66 -48.02 17.37
N ASP A 140 17.57 -48.76 17.59
CA ASP A 140 17.32 -50.05 16.94
C ASP A 140 16.94 -49.86 15.47
N THR A 141 17.59 -50.62 14.59
CA THR A 141 17.46 -50.47 13.14
C THR A 141 16.06 -50.84 12.64
N GLU A 142 15.41 -51.86 13.22
CA GLU A 142 14.06 -52.26 12.80
C GLU A 142 13.00 -51.28 13.30
N ALA A 143 13.12 -50.79 14.53
CA ALA A 143 12.27 -49.70 15.04
C ALA A 143 12.36 -48.44 14.17
N LEU A 144 13.58 -48.00 13.82
CA LEU A 144 13.78 -46.84 12.94
C LEU A 144 13.16 -47.04 11.54
N LYS A 145 13.28 -48.23 10.96
CA LYS A 145 12.61 -48.57 9.68
C LYS A 145 11.09 -48.51 9.82
N HIS A 146 10.54 -48.96 10.95
CA HIS A 146 9.10 -48.93 11.20
C HIS A 146 8.57 -47.49 11.31
N TYR A 147 9.24 -46.63 12.07
CA TYR A 147 8.91 -45.21 12.15
C TYR A 147 8.99 -44.53 10.80
N ARG A 148 10.06 -44.79 10.04
CA ARG A 148 10.25 -44.25 8.68
C ARG A 148 9.08 -44.61 7.76
N LYS A 149 8.71 -45.90 7.68
CA LYS A 149 7.58 -46.36 6.87
C LYS A 149 6.25 -45.74 7.31
N SER A 150 6.08 -45.52 8.62
CA SER A 150 4.87 -44.87 9.16
C SER A 150 4.79 -43.42 8.71
N LEU A 151 5.91 -42.68 8.76
CA LEU A 151 5.99 -41.31 8.27
C LEU A 151 5.76 -41.20 6.76
N GLU A 152 6.37 -42.10 5.98
CA GLU A 152 6.14 -42.20 4.53
C GLU A 152 4.64 -42.41 4.25
N SER A 153 4.01 -43.35 4.95
CA SER A 153 2.57 -43.64 4.82
C SER A 153 1.70 -42.44 5.19
N LEU A 154 2.05 -41.69 6.23
CA LEU A 154 1.36 -40.46 6.62
C LEU A 154 1.44 -39.41 5.50
N ILE A 155 2.64 -39.11 5.00
CA ILE A 155 2.86 -38.12 3.95
C ILE A 155 2.12 -38.51 2.67
N LEU A 156 2.17 -39.78 2.28
CA LEU A 156 1.40 -40.32 1.15
C LEU A 156 -0.10 -40.15 1.33
N SER A 157 -0.62 -40.42 2.54
CA SER A 157 -2.04 -40.25 2.87
C SER A 157 -2.46 -38.77 2.81
N ILE A 158 -1.62 -37.86 3.32
CA ILE A 158 -1.86 -36.41 3.23
C ILE A 158 -1.92 -35.98 1.77
N ARG A 159 -0.94 -36.36 0.95
CA ARG A 159 -0.93 -36.03 -0.49
C ARG A 159 -2.12 -36.64 -1.23
N GLN A 160 -2.54 -37.85 -0.87
CA GLN A 160 -3.71 -38.48 -1.48
C GLN A 160 -4.99 -37.71 -1.17
N GLN A 161 -5.15 -37.23 0.07
CA GLN A 161 -6.32 -36.46 0.49
C GLN A 161 -6.30 -35.02 -0.05
N TYR A 162 -5.11 -34.44 -0.19
CA TYR A 162 -4.88 -33.07 -0.67
C TYR A 162 -3.90 -33.07 -1.85
N PRO A 163 -4.36 -33.43 -3.06
CA PRO A 163 -3.48 -33.59 -4.21
C PRO A 163 -2.83 -32.28 -4.67
N ASP A 164 -3.52 -31.15 -4.52
CA ASP A 164 -3.13 -29.87 -5.13
C ASP A 164 -2.34 -28.92 -4.19
N ILE A 165 -2.21 -29.26 -2.91
CA ILE A 165 -1.54 -28.36 -1.94
C ILE A 165 -0.03 -28.32 -2.15
N TYR A 166 0.60 -27.20 -1.81
CA TYR A 166 2.06 -27.11 -1.82
C TYR A 166 2.63 -27.75 -0.54
N ILE A 167 3.54 -28.74 -0.67
CA ILE A 167 4.15 -29.42 0.48
C ILE A 167 5.64 -29.15 0.51
N ILE A 168 6.12 -28.63 1.64
CA ILE A 168 7.53 -28.37 1.91
C ILE A 168 7.98 -29.34 3.00
N ALA A 169 9.09 -30.04 2.79
CA ALA A 169 9.65 -30.95 3.79
C ALA A 169 10.92 -30.36 4.42
N ASN A 170 10.99 -30.24 5.75
CA ASN A 170 12.24 -29.94 6.44
C ASN A 170 13.11 -31.20 6.51
N ARG A 171 14.23 -31.21 5.79
CA ARG A 171 15.15 -32.34 5.65
C ARG A 171 14.43 -33.61 5.18
N GLY A 172 14.34 -34.64 6.03
CA GLY A 172 13.74 -35.93 5.70
C GLY A 172 14.47 -36.71 4.60
N PHE A 173 15.80 -36.57 4.50
CA PHE A 173 16.60 -37.12 3.39
C PHE A 173 16.41 -38.62 3.20
N GLU A 174 16.23 -39.36 4.30
CA GLU A 174 16.03 -40.80 4.30
C GLU A 174 14.66 -41.23 3.75
N LEU A 175 13.68 -40.31 3.72
CA LEU A 175 12.32 -40.51 3.18
C LEU A 175 12.24 -40.22 1.68
N MET A 176 13.20 -39.45 1.14
CA MET A 176 13.17 -38.91 -0.22
C MET A 176 12.95 -39.96 -1.32
N PRO A 177 13.52 -41.18 -1.26
CA PRO A 177 13.25 -42.22 -2.26
C PRO A 177 11.75 -42.52 -2.45
N VAL A 178 10.93 -42.29 -1.42
CA VAL A 178 9.48 -42.51 -1.45
C VAL A 178 8.71 -41.21 -1.63
N ILE A 179 9.04 -40.17 -0.85
CA ILE A 179 8.20 -38.97 -0.74
C ILE A 179 8.50 -37.89 -1.79
N ALA A 180 9.65 -37.94 -2.48
CA ALA A 180 10.09 -36.83 -3.34
C ALA A 180 9.06 -36.45 -4.43
N LYS A 181 8.34 -37.43 -4.97
CA LYS A 181 7.27 -37.22 -5.97
C LYS A 181 5.96 -36.66 -5.40
N HIS A 182 5.88 -36.53 -4.07
CA HIS A 182 4.70 -36.11 -3.32
C HIS A 182 4.93 -34.80 -2.56
N ILE A 183 6.10 -34.19 -2.70
CA ILE A 183 6.43 -32.89 -2.13
C ILE A 183 6.84 -31.93 -3.24
N ASN A 184 6.87 -30.64 -2.92
CA ASN A 184 7.17 -29.57 -3.87
C ASN A 184 8.53 -28.92 -3.60
N GLU A 185 9.02 -28.96 -2.37
CA GLU A 185 10.26 -28.29 -1.95
C GLU A 185 10.88 -28.97 -0.73
N VAL A 186 12.20 -28.84 -0.59
CA VAL A 186 12.95 -29.26 0.60
C VAL A 186 13.59 -28.05 1.28
N VAL A 187 13.47 -28.01 2.60
CA VAL A 187 14.15 -27.03 3.46
C VAL A 187 15.26 -27.72 4.24
N ALA A 188 16.33 -27.01 4.57
CA ALA A 188 17.31 -27.51 5.53
C ALA A 188 17.86 -26.40 6.43
N GLU A 189 18.10 -26.77 7.67
CA GLU A 189 18.61 -25.90 8.73
C GLU A 189 19.74 -26.63 9.47
N SER A 190 20.91 -26.06 9.75
CA SER A 190 21.51 -24.89 9.10
C SER A 190 22.76 -25.33 8.37
N LEU A 191 23.16 -24.58 7.35
CA LEU A 191 24.30 -24.90 6.53
C LEU A 191 25.60 -24.30 7.06
N PHE A 192 25.68 -22.99 7.30
CA PHE A 192 26.93 -22.35 7.75
C PHE A 192 26.81 -21.73 9.14
N SER A 193 25.64 -21.21 9.49
CA SER A 193 25.37 -20.55 10.76
C SER A 193 24.10 -21.11 11.39
N ALA A 194 24.27 -21.82 12.50
CA ALA A 194 23.21 -22.52 13.22
C ALA A 194 22.79 -21.77 14.48
N TYR A 195 21.59 -22.08 14.94
CA TYR A 195 21.05 -21.64 16.22
C TYR A 195 20.84 -22.84 17.15
N GLU A 196 21.33 -22.74 18.38
CA GLU A 196 21.14 -23.76 19.42
C GLU A 196 20.08 -23.26 20.41
N ALA A 197 18.84 -23.75 20.24
CA ALA A 197 17.67 -23.28 21.00
C ALA A 197 17.85 -23.42 22.53
N GLY A 198 18.35 -24.57 22.99
CA GLY A 198 18.54 -24.84 24.43
C GLY A 198 19.56 -23.90 25.12
N LYS A 199 20.46 -23.27 24.37
CA LYS A 199 21.45 -22.29 24.89
C LYS A 199 21.15 -20.85 24.45
N ASN A 200 20.15 -20.64 23.60
CA ASN A 200 19.88 -19.37 22.92
C ASN A 200 21.16 -18.75 22.33
N SER A 201 21.95 -19.58 21.64
CA SER A 201 23.27 -19.21 21.10
C SER A 201 23.36 -19.47 19.61
N TYR A 202 24.27 -18.75 18.95
CA TYR A 202 24.55 -18.88 17.52
C TYR A 202 25.95 -19.43 17.33
N GLN A 203 26.12 -20.37 16.41
CA GLN A 203 27.40 -21.03 16.16
C GLN A 203 27.61 -21.33 14.68
N SER A 204 28.87 -21.36 14.25
CA SER A 204 29.21 -21.88 12.92
C SER A 204 29.11 -23.40 12.91
N THR A 205 28.60 -23.97 11.82
CA THR A 205 28.59 -25.43 11.63
C THR A 205 29.99 -25.95 11.32
N SER A 206 30.25 -27.23 11.62
CA SER A 206 31.54 -27.84 11.32
C SER A 206 31.73 -28.05 9.82
N ALA A 207 32.98 -28.15 9.35
CA ALA A 207 33.27 -28.41 7.93
C ALA A 207 32.73 -29.77 7.46
N SER A 208 32.70 -30.78 8.34
CA SER A 208 32.12 -32.09 8.05
C SER A 208 30.60 -32.01 7.89
N ASP A 209 29.90 -31.29 8.76
CA ASP A 209 28.43 -31.15 8.68
C ASP A 209 28.04 -30.33 7.45
N GLN A 210 28.81 -29.28 7.13
CA GLN A 210 28.66 -28.49 5.90
C GLN A 210 28.75 -29.39 4.66
N GLN A 211 29.81 -30.18 4.55
CA GLN A 211 30.02 -31.03 3.39
C GLN A 211 28.96 -32.13 3.30
N TRP A 212 28.59 -32.73 4.43
CA TRP A 212 27.52 -33.73 4.48
C TRP A 212 26.20 -33.14 4.00
N LEU A 213 25.79 -31.99 4.53
CA LEU A 213 24.52 -31.35 4.17
C LEU A 213 24.54 -30.91 2.70
N ILE A 214 25.63 -30.32 2.22
CA ILE A 214 25.78 -29.96 0.80
C ILE A 214 25.58 -31.19 -0.10
N ASN A 215 26.17 -32.33 0.26
CA ASN A 215 26.02 -33.56 -0.52
C ASN A 215 24.56 -34.06 -0.52
N GLN A 216 23.87 -34.03 0.63
CA GLN A 216 22.45 -34.40 0.72
C GLN A 216 21.58 -33.48 -0.14
N LEU A 217 21.77 -32.17 -0.04
CA LEU A 217 21.01 -31.18 -0.81
C LEU A 217 21.30 -31.28 -2.31
N GLN A 218 22.56 -31.49 -2.70
CA GLN A 218 22.91 -31.74 -4.10
C GLN A 218 22.29 -33.04 -4.62
N GLN A 219 22.24 -34.10 -3.82
CA GLN A 219 21.53 -35.32 -4.18
C GLN A 219 20.05 -35.04 -4.38
N VAL A 220 19.39 -34.33 -3.46
CA VAL A 220 17.96 -33.99 -3.58
C VAL A 220 17.69 -33.22 -4.87
N LYS A 221 18.47 -32.18 -5.13
CA LYS A 221 18.35 -31.33 -6.32
C LYS A 221 18.59 -32.12 -7.61
N ASN A 222 19.67 -32.89 -7.68
CA ASN A 222 20.09 -33.54 -8.92
C ASN A 222 19.28 -34.81 -9.22
N GLN A 223 18.89 -35.57 -8.19
CA GLN A 223 18.18 -36.84 -8.34
C GLN A 223 16.66 -36.65 -8.45
N TYR A 224 16.09 -35.70 -7.70
CA TYR A 224 14.63 -35.52 -7.62
C TYR A 224 14.14 -34.22 -8.26
N GLY A 225 15.03 -33.29 -8.63
CA GLY A 225 14.66 -32.03 -9.28
C GLY A 225 13.92 -31.05 -8.36
N LEU A 226 13.98 -31.25 -7.04
CA LEU A 226 13.27 -30.42 -6.08
C LEU A 226 14.02 -29.10 -5.83
N PRO A 227 13.30 -27.96 -5.74
CA PRO A 227 13.87 -26.72 -5.22
C PRO A 227 14.24 -26.87 -3.74
N ILE A 228 15.26 -26.11 -3.32
CA ILE A 228 15.83 -26.19 -1.98
C ILE A 228 15.96 -24.81 -1.37
N THR A 229 15.45 -24.65 -0.16
CA THR A 229 15.65 -23.47 0.67
C THR A 229 16.50 -23.82 1.90
N VAL A 230 17.49 -22.99 2.22
CA VAL A 230 18.38 -23.17 3.37
C VAL A 230 18.16 -22.03 4.35
N ILE A 231 17.82 -22.38 5.59
CA ILE A 231 17.63 -21.42 6.67
C ILE A 231 18.87 -21.39 7.56
N ASP A 232 19.48 -20.22 7.63
CA ASP A 232 20.65 -19.95 8.47
C ASP A 232 20.35 -18.81 9.44
N TYR A 233 21.00 -18.85 10.59
CA TYR A 233 20.64 -18.02 11.73
C TYR A 233 21.75 -17.06 12.12
N LEU A 234 21.41 -15.77 12.27
CA LEU A 234 22.32 -14.74 12.76
C LEU A 234 21.68 -13.94 13.90
N PRO A 235 22.46 -13.56 14.93
CA PRO A 235 21.98 -12.63 15.95
C PRO A 235 21.89 -11.22 15.36
N ALA A 236 21.06 -10.37 15.98
CA ALA A 236 20.84 -8.99 15.54
C ALA A 236 22.15 -8.18 15.38
N SER A 237 23.13 -8.42 16.26
CA SER A 237 24.44 -7.75 16.25
C SER A 237 25.29 -8.05 15.00
N SER A 238 25.10 -9.22 14.38
CA SER A 238 25.89 -9.69 13.24
C SER A 238 25.09 -9.76 11.93
N PHE A 239 23.81 -9.38 11.96
CA PHE A 239 22.91 -9.47 10.80
C PHE A 239 23.35 -8.64 9.58
N ARG A 240 24.28 -7.68 9.75
CA ARG A 240 24.93 -7.00 8.60
C ARG A 240 25.65 -7.96 7.64
N GLN A 241 26.03 -9.15 8.11
CA GLN A 241 26.69 -10.19 7.31
C GLN A 241 25.70 -11.07 6.53
N ALA A 242 24.39 -10.90 6.73
CA ALA A 242 23.36 -11.75 6.15
C ALA A 242 23.40 -11.78 4.61
N ASP A 243 23.74 -10.67 3.93
CA ASP A 243 23.90 -10.65 2.47
C ASP A 243 25.04 -11.56 1.99
N GLN A 244 26.19 -11.49 2.66
CA GLN A 244 27.35 -12.32 2.29
C GLN A 244 27.05 -13.80 2.50
N LEU A 245 26.36 -14.12 3.59
CA LEU A 245 25.93 -15.48 3.89
C LEU A 245 24.89 -15.99 2.89
N ALA A 246 23.88 -15.17 2.56
CA ALA A 246 22.87 -15.47 1.55
C ALA A 246 23.52 -15.76 0.18
N ARG A 247 24.45 -14.91 -0.27
CA ARG A 247 25.19 -15.13 -1.53
C ARG A 247 26.07 -16.38 -1.51
N ARG A 248 26.58 -16.80 -0.34
CA ARG A 248 27.37 -18.04 -0.22
C ARG A 248 26.48 -19.28 -0.44
N ILE A 249 25.27 -19.28 0.12
CA ILE A 249 24.27 -20.33 -0.10
C ILE A 249 23.78 -20.33 -1.55
N ASP A 250 23.47 -19.16 -2.10
CA ASP A 250 22.99 -19.04 -3.47
C ASP A 250 24.00 -19.56 -4.52
N LYS A 251 25.30 -19.35 -4.30
CA LYS A 251 26.38 -19.92 -5.14
C LYS A 251 26.39 -21.45 -5.19
N LEU A 252 25.85 -22.13 -4.18
CA LEU A 252 25.67 -23.58 -4.19
C LEU A 252 24.41 -24.01 -4.94
N GLY A 253 23.60 -23.04 -5.38
CA GLY A 253 22.36 -23.22 -6.11
C GLY A 253 21.15 -23.52 -5.24
N PHE A 254 21.14 -23.01 -3.99
CA PHE A 254 20.03 -23.14 -3.03
C PHE A 254 19.48 -21.75 -2.65
N THR A 255 18.18 -21.64 -2.35
CA THR A 255 17.55 -20.40 -1.87
C THR A 255 17.94 -20.08 -0.44
N PRO A 256 18.60 -18.93 -0.17
CA PRO A 256 18.92 -18.55 1.21
C PRO A 256 17.72 -17.93 1.93
N TRP A 257 17.58 -18.22 3.21
CA TRP A 257 16.76 -17.44 4.13
C TRP A 257 17.51 -17.21 5.44
N ILE A 258 18.10 -16.03 5.61
CA ILE A 258 18.88 -15.70 6.81
C ILE A 258 18.00 -14.92 7.80
N THR A 259 17.84 -15.43 9.02
CA THR A 259 16.95 -14.83 10.04
C THR A 259 17.49 -15.01 11.46
N ASN A 260 16.71 -14.69 12.50
CA ASN A 260 17.04 -15.00 13.89
C ASN A 260 16.51 -16.39 14.29
N GLY A 261 17.03 -16.96 15.37
CA GLY A 261 16.71 -18.33 15.81
C GLY A 261 15.24 -18.61 16.14
N HIS A 262 14.42 -17.57 16.28
CA HIS A 262 12.97 -17.67 16.52
C HIS A 262 12.11 -17.31 15.29
N LEU A 263 12.72 -17.03 14.14
CA LEU A 263 12.03 -16.66 12.89
C LEU A 263 11.09 -15.45 13.05
N THR A 264 11.40 -14.54 13.98
CA THR A 264 10.61 -13.31 14.26
C THR A 264 11.20 -12.07 13.60
N LEU A 265 12.38 -12.19 12.98
CA LEU A 265 12.99 -11.18 12.13
C LEU A 265 12.60 -11.44 10.68
N LEU A 266 12.22 -10.39 9.94
CA LEU A 266 12.01 -10.52 8.49
C LEU A 266 13.35 -10.82 7.82
N GLY A 267 13.45 -12.03 7.26
CA GLY A 267 14.71 -12.61 6.82
C GLY A 267 15.34 -11.93 5.62
N GLN A 268 16.53 -12.41 5.27
CA GLN A 268 17.35 -11.93 4.16
C GLN A 268 17.57 -13.07 3.16
N SER A 269 17.13 -12.85 1.92
CA SER A 269 17.41 -13.71 0.77
C SER A 269 18.18 -12.95 -0.34
N THR A 270 18.31 -13.52 -1.54
CA THR A 270 18.76 -12.80 -2.74
C THR A 270 17.73 -11.77 -3.17
N LEU A 271 16.45 -12.16 -3.19
CA LEU A 271 15.31 -11.26 -3.25
C LEU A 271 15.10 -10.61 -1.87
N LYS A 272 15.28 -9.29 -1.81
CA LYS A 272 15.22 -8.51 -0.57
C LYS A 272 14.00 -7.62 -0.54
N PRO A 273 13.23 -7.59 0.56
CA PRO A 273 12.20 -6.58 0.73
C PRO A 273 12.86 -5.20 0.81
N VAL A 274 12.23 -4.22 0.17
CA VAL A 274 12.59 -2.81 0.24
C VAL A 274 11.52 -2.10 1.06
N PRO A 275 11.80 -1.74 2.32
CA PRO A 275 10.82 -1.10 3.19
C PRO A 275 10.28 0.19 2.62
N ARG A 276 8.96 0.38 2.70
CA ARG A 276 8.26 1.63 2.37
C ARG A 276 7.64 2.32 3.58
N LYS A 277 7.51 1.60 4.69
CA LYS A 277 6.86 2.08 5.90
C LYS A 277 7.80 2.98 6.70
N LEU A 278 7.31 4.14 7.12
CA LEU A 278 7.93 5.03 8.08
C LEU A 278 7.13 4.98 9.38
N ILE A 279 7.79 4.87 10.54
CA ILE A 279 7.10 5.03 11.83
C ILE A 279 6.99 6.52 12.13
N GLY A 280 5.77 7.01 12.31
CA GLY A 280 5.47 8.41 12.58
C GLY A 280 5.05 8.66 14.03
N LEU A 281 5.94 9.28 14.81
CA LEU A 281 5.70 9.60 16.20
C LEU A 281 5.09 11.00 16.35
N PHE A 282 3.96 11.08 17.06
CA PHE A 282 3.36 12.34 17.48
C PHE A 282 2.69 12.16 18.85
N TYR A 283 2.23 13.26 19.46
CA TYR A 283 1.51 13.24 20.73
C TYR A 283 0.29 14.14 20.62
N ASP A 284 -0.90 13.55 20.63
CA ASP A 284 -2.18 14.27 20.63
C ASP A 284 -3.21 13.49 21.47
N PRO A 285 -3.43 13.85 22.74
CA PRO A 285 -4.35 13.11 23.61
C PRO A 285 -5.82 13.31 23.26
N ASP A 286 -6.17 14.34 22.47
CA ASP A 286 -7.55 14.80 22.34
C ASP A 286 -8.12 14.55 20.94
N ASN A 287 -7.30 14.63 19.89
CA ASN A 287 -7.83 14.76 18.52
C ASN A 287 -7.28 13.73 17.51
N GLY A 288 -6.32 12.89 17.90
CA GLY A 288 -5.84 11.76 17.08
C GLY A 288 -5.08 12.16 15.80
N ILE A 289 -5.12 11.31 14.78
CA ILE A 289 -4.25 11.41 13.58
C ILE A 289 -4.67 12.58 12.68
N TYR A 290 -5.97 12.76 12.45
CA TYR A 290 -6.52 13.68 11.44
C TYR A 290 -6.01 15.14 11.55
N PRO A 291 -6.00 15.78 12.75
CA PRO A 291 -5.50 17.13 12.90
C PRO A 291 -3.99 17.23 13.11
N SER A 292 -3.29 16.10 13.25
CA SER A 292 -1.86 16.12 13.52
C SER A 292 -1.08 16.77 12.37
N ALA A 293 -0.10 17.61 12.70
CA ALA A 293 0.76 18.24 11.71
C ALA A 293 1.58 17.20 10.91
N LEU A 294 1.91 16.06 11.55
CA LEU A 294 2.53 14.91 10.89
C LEU A 294 1.68 14.43 9.71
N HIS A 295 0.38 14.25 9.93
CA HIS A 295 -0.55 13.82 8.89
C HIS A 295 -0.81 14.91 7.85
N GLN A 296 -1.18 16.12 8.28
CA GLN A 296 -1.62 17.17 7.37
C GLN A 296 -0.50 17.78 6.51
N LYS A 297 0.75 17.77 7.00
CA LYS A 297 1.85 18.55 6.39
C LYS A 297 2.98 17.71 5.83
N LEU A 298 3.30 16.55 6.45
CA LEU A 298 4.46 15.74 6.07
C LEU A 298 4.08 14.52 5.22
N ALA A 299 2.94 13.89 5.51
CA ALA A 299 2.58 12.59 4.94
C ALA A 299 2.61 12.58 3.41
N SER A 300 2.06 13.59 2.75
CA SER A 300 2.09 13.71 1.27
C SER A 300 3.51 13.80 0.68
N SER A 301 4.48 14.32 1.44
CA SER A 301 5.88 14.37 1.03
C SER A 301 6.52 12.98 1.09
N ALA A 302 6.20 12.19 2.12
CA ALA A 302 6.58 10.78 2.17
C ALA A 302 5.91 9.98 1.04
N GLU A 303 4.62 10.20 0.80
CA GLU A 303 3.86 9.53 -0.26
C GLU A 303 4.41 9.84 -1.65
N TYR A 304 4.81 11.08 -1.90
CA TYR A 304 5.50 11.46 -3.13
C TYR A 304 6.84 10.73 -3.30
N LEU A 305 7.56 10.39 -2.22
CA LEU A 305 8.78 9.59 -2.32
C LEU A 305 8.49 8.08 -2.49
N GLY A 306 7.21 7.68 -2.49
CA GLY A 306 6.78 6.30 -2.52
C GLY A 306 6.70 5.65 -1.14
N TYR A 307 6.87 6.39 -0.05
CA TYR A 307 6.81 5.89 1.33
C TYR A 307 5.46 6.20 1.98
N TYR A 308 5.10 5.52 3.07
CA TYR A 308 3.88 5.83 3.83
C TYR A 308 4.15 5.79 5.34
N ILE A 309 3.29 6.45 6.12
CA ILE A 309 3.47 6.60 7.57
C ILE A 309 2.53 5.65 8.32
N GLU A 310 3.11 4.84 9.21
CA GLU A 310 2.41 4.16 10.30
C GLU A 310 2.46 5.07 11.52
N TYR A 311 1.29 5.56 11.94
CA TYR A 311 1.17 6.59 12.97
C TYR A 311 1.16 5.94 14.36
N ILE A 312 1.93 6.52 15.28
CA ILE A 312 1.94 6.15 16.69
C ILE A 312 1.68 7.41 17.50
N ASN A 313 0.49 7.47 18.09
CA ASN A 313 0.12 8.51 19.01
C ASN A 313 0.65 8.14 20.40
N LEU A 314 1.70 8.80 20.87
CA LEU A 314 2.31 8.52 22.17
C LEU A 314 1.39 8.80 23.37
N ALA A 315 0.21 9.39 23.16
CA ALA A 315 -0.80 9.54 24.19
C ALA A 315 -1.59 8.24 24.46
N THR A 316 -1.76 7.37 23.45
CA THR A 316 -2.63 6.19 23.51
C THR A 316 -1.94 4.89 23.12
N ASP A 317 -0.89 4.97 22.31
CA ASP A 317 -0.27 3.83 21.65
C ASP A 317 1.09 3.50 22.27
N SER A 318 1.42 2.21 22.27
CA SER A 318 2.74 1.74 22.69
C SER A 318 3.73 1.78 21.54
N LEU A 319 5.01 1.98 21.85
CA LEU A 319 6.08 1.86 20.86
C LEU A 319 6.22 0.41 20.39
N PRO A 320 6.58 0.15 19.12
CA PRO A 320 6.70 -1.19 18.60
C PRO A 320 7.79 -2.01 19.30
N ASP A 321 7.47 -3.24 19.63
CA ASP A 321 8.37 -4.20 20.29
C ASP A 321 8.97 -5.25 19.34
N TYR A 322 8.51 -5.30 18.09
CA TYR A 322 9.02 -6.20 17.05
C TYR A 322 10.34 -5.71 16.41
N PRO A 323 11.12 -6.62 15.77
CA PRO A 323 12.31 -6.23 15.02
C PRO A 323 12.00 -5.32 13.82
N LEU A 324 12.57 -4.11 13.79
CA LEU A 324 12.30 -3.09 12.75
C LEU A 324 13.04 -3.32 11.43
N ARG A 325 14.16 -4.05 11.46
CA ARG A 325 15.01 -4.28 10.29
C ARG A 325 14.22 -4.96 9.17
N ASN A 326 14.46 -4.54 7.93
CA ASN A 326 13.77 -5.01 6.72
C ASN A 326 12.27 -4.71 6.67
N ARG A 327 11.67 -4.07 7.70
CA ARG A 327 10.26 -3.67 7.73
C ARG A 327 10.07 -2.16 7.64
N ILE A 328 10.97 -1.40 8.27
CA ILE A 328 10.85 0.05 8.43
C ILE A 328 11.98 0.74 7.66
N ALA A 329 11.65 1.78 6.92
CA ALA A 329 12.61 2.60 6.18
C ALA A 329 13.21 3.74 7.02
N GLY A 330 12.47 4.23 8.02
CA GLY A 330 12.88 5.34 8.86
C GLY A 330 11.84 5.69 9.92
N ILE A 331 12.22 6.56 10.85
CA ILE A 331 11.34 7.13 11.87
C ILE A 331 11.19 8.61 11.56
N VAL A 332 9.96 9.13 11.57
CA VAL A 332 9.69 10.57 11.54
C VAL A 332 9.03 10.96 12.86
N SER A 333 9.40 12.10 13.42
CA SER A 333 8.72 12.64 14.60
C SER A 333 8.25 14.07 14.37
N TRP A 334 7.06 14.37 14.86
CA TRP A 334 6.51 15.71 14.87
C TRP A 334 5.90 15.98 16.23
N PHE A 335 6.61 16.75 17.05
CA PHE A 335 6.14 17.13 18.38
C PHE A 335 5.82 18.61 18.42
N ASP A 336 4.75 18.98 19.13
CA ASP A 336 4.33 20.37 19.38
C ASP A 336 5.02 20.98 20.62
N ARG A 337 5.74 20.15 21.38
CA ARG A 337 6.39 20.45 22.65
C ARG A 337 7.69 19.67 22.81
N THR A 338 8.59 20.19 23.65
CA THR A 338 9.85 19.52 24.01
C THR A 338 9.71 18.53 25.16
N ASN A 339 8.82 18.82 26.13
CA ASN A 339 8.56 17.94 27.27
C ASN A 339 7.47 16.92 26.94
N LEU A 340 7.89 15.73 26.52
CA LEU A 340 7.01 14.60 26.25
C LEU A 340 6.86 13.72 27.51
N PRO A 341 5.63 13.32 27.91
CA PRO A 341 5.42 12.44 29.08
C PRO A 341 6.23 11.14 29.04
N ALA A 342 6.50 10.61 27.85
CA ALA A 342 7.22 9.36 27.62
C ALA A 342 8.66 9.55 27.07
N SER A 343 9.26 10.74 27.25
CA SER A 343 10.53 11.14 26.59
C SER A 343 11.69 10.13 26.76
N GLN A 344 11.89 9.56 27.94
CA GLN A 344 12.92 8.55 28.19
C GLN A 344 12.72 7.29 27.35
N SER A 345 11.50 6.75 27.34
CA SER A 345 11.18 5.53 26.58
C SER A 345 11.33 5.73 25.08
N VAL A 346 10.91 6.89 24.57
CA VAL A 346 11.04 7.28 23.15
C VAL A 346 12.52 7.38 22.76
N CYS A 347 13.33 8.10 23.54
CA CYS A 347 14.76 8.25 23.24
C CYS A 347 15.52 6.93 23.35
N HIS A 348 15.18 6.08 24.32
CA HIS A 348 15.76 4.74 24.43
C HIS A 348 15.41 3.89 23.20
N TRP A 349 14.15 3.91 22.78
CA TRP A 349 13.66 3.16 21.62
C TRP A 349 14.30 3.63 20.31
N ILE A 350 14.39 4.95 20.07
CA ILE A 350 15.07 5.52 18.89
C ILE A 350 16.54 5.08 18.86
N ASN A 351 17.25 5.16 20.00
CA ASN A 351 18.64 4.72 20.06
C ASN A 351 18.77 3.22 19.76
N LYS A 352 17.87 2.38 20.30
CA LYS A 352 17.83 0.94 20.01
C LYS A 352 17.54 0.66 18.54
N ALA A 353 16.64 1.42 17.91
CA ALA A 353 16.31 1.31 16.50
C ALA A 353 17.54 1.59 15.61
N TYR A 354 18.32 2.62 15.95
CA TYR A 354 19.59 2.91 15.28
C TYR A 354 20.63 1.81 15.50
N THR A 355 20.92 1.45 16.76
CA THR A 355 22.01 0.49 17.06
C THR A 355 21.73 -0.91 16.53
N ASN A 356 20.49 -1.39 16.62
CA ASN A 356 20.15 -2.78 16.31
C ASN A 356 19.66 -2.97 14.88
N ALA A 357 19.02 -1.95 14.29
CA ALA A 357 18.38 -2.05 12.97
C ALA A 357 18.91 -1.02 11.94
N ASN A 358 19.80 -0.11 12.33
CA ASN A 358 20.28 0.99 11.48
C ASN A 358 19.15 1.88 10.95
N ILE A 359 18.11 2.07 11.76
CA ILE A 359 16.97 2.95 11.44
C ILE A 359 17.28 4.36 11.90
N ARG A 360 17.11 5.32 11.00
CA ARG A 360 17.38 6.75 11.22
C ARG A 360 16.11 7.51 11.58
N VAL A 361 16.30 8.69 12.17
CA VAL A 361 15.18 9.54 12.61
C VAL A 361 15.21 10.92 11.96
N ALA A 362 14.07 11.39 11.46
CA ALA A 362 13.85 12.76 11.00
C ALA A 362 12.93 13.48 11.98
N VAL A 363 13.46 14.48 12.67
CA VAL A 363 12.75 15.23 13.71
C VAL A 363 12.29 16.57 13.16
N PHE A 364 10.99 16.85 13.26
CA PHE A 364 10.39 18.13 12.90
C PHE A 364 9.91 18.90 14.12
N GLU A 365 10.10 20.21 14.08
CA GLU A 365 9.72 21.19 15.11
C GLU A 365 10.48 21.00 16.43
N HIS A 366 10.08 20.04 17.27
CA HIS A 366 10.63 19.87 18.61
C HIS A 366 11.40 18.56 18.75
N LEU A 367 12.65 18.67 19.21
CA LEU A 367 13.47 17.54 19.61
C LEU A 367 13.20 17.17 21.08
N PRO A 368 13.01 15.89 21.45
CA PRO A 368 12.93 15.48 22.85
C PRO A 368 14.24 15.81 23.60
N GLU A 369 14.14 16.56 24.69
CA GLU A 369 15.32 17.09 25.43
C GLU A 369 15.92 16.09 26.44
N HIS A 370 15.55 14.81 26.34
CA HIS A 370 16.14 13.79 27.22
C HIS A 370 17.63 13.57 26.87
N PRO A 371 18.53 13.42 27.85
CA PRO A 371 19.98 13.32 27.61
C PRO A 371 20.39 12.23 26.61
N GLN A 372 19.67 11.10 26.56
CA GLN A 372 19.92 10.05 25.58
C GLN A 372 19.70 10.50 24.14
N CYS A 373 18.64 11.28 23.86
CA CYS A 373 18.44 11.84 22.53
C CYS A 373 19.55 12.84 22.20
N LEU A 374 19.84 13.81 23.07
CA LEU A 374 20.87 14.82 22.82
C LEU A 374 22.26 14.19 22.56
N SER A 375 22.63 13.19 23.37
CA SER A 375 23.88 12.43 23.23
C SER A 375 23.92 11.62 21.93
N HIS A 376 22.86 10.89 21.61
CA HIS A 376 22.74 10.11 20.37
C HIS A 376 22.97 10.97 19.12
N LEU A 377 22.42 12.19 19.13
CA LEU A 377 22.48 13.13 18.01
C LEU A 377 23.79 13.95 17.99
N SER A 378 24.58 13.86 19.07
CA SER A 378 25.74 14.72 19.32
C SER A 378 25.40 16.21 19.19
N VAL A 379 24.33 16.64 19.88
CA VAL A 379 23.90 18.04 19.92
C VAL A 379 23.72 18.50 21.36
N SER A 380 23.92 19.79 21.58
CA SER A 380 23.45 20.50 22.76
C SER A 380 22.45 21.58 22.35
N SER A 381 21.83 22.22 23.34
CA SER A 381 20.90 23.32 23.09
C SER A 381 21.18 24.47 24.05
N MET A 382 20.96 25.69 23.58
CA MET A 382 21.21 26.91 24.34
C MET A 382 20.04 27.87 24.14
N ASP A 383 19.52 28.41 25.25
CA ASP A 383 18.57 29.51 25.21
C ASP A 383 19.28 30.78 24.75
N ILE A 384 18.69 31.43 23.76
CA ILE A 384 19.14 32.72 23.24
C ILE A 384 18.14 33.80 23.63
N ASP A 385 18.67 34.88 24.20
CA ASP A 385 17.91 36.12 24.33
C ASP A 385 17.53 36.65 22.95
N PRO A 386 16.47 37.48 22.84
CA PRO A 386 16.08 38.10 21.57
C PRO A 386 17.23 38.89 20.94
N ALA A 387 18.00 38.24 20.08
CA ALA A 387 19.20 38.77 19.46
C ALA A 387 19.08 38.80 17.94
N THR A 388 19.78 39.74 17.32
CA THR A 388 19.96 39.75 15.87
C THR A 388 20.90 38.60 15.50
N LEU A 389 20.33 37.52 14.98
CA LEU A 389 21.07 36.43 14.36
C LEU A 389 21.45 36.81 12.92
N LYS A 390 22.60 36.31 12.46
CA LYS A 390 23.02 36.38 11.06
C LYS A 390 23.07 34.97 10.48
N ILE A 391 22.60 34.81 9.24
CA ILE A 391 22.78 33.59 8.48
C ILE A 391 24.24 33.56 8.02
N THR A 392 25.00 32.56 8.46
CA THR A 392 26.40 32.37 8.02
C THR A 392 26.55 31.23 7.04
N GLN A 393 25.63 30.26 7.06
CA GLN A 393 25.56 29.19 6.08
C GLN A 393 24.10 28.83 5.83
N GLN A 394 23.73 28.67 4.56
CA GLN A 394 22.41 28.23 4.14
C GLN A 394 22.55 27.25 2.98
N ASN A 395 22.07 26.02 3.17
CA ASN A 395 21.99 25.02 2.12
C ASN A 395 20.96 25.42 1.06
N LYS A 396 21.17 25.01 -0.20
CA LYS A 396 20.26 25.25 -1.34
C LYS A 396 18.84 24.72 -1.14
N HIS A 397 18.62 23.80 -0.20
CA HIS A 397 17.32 23.23 0.15
C HIS A 397 16.59 24.01 1.27
N ILE A 398 17.11 25.18 1.64
CA ILE A 398 16.48 26.09 2.60
C ILE A 398 16.04 27.36 1.89
N GLY A 399 14.77 27.73 2.10
CA GLY A 399 14.16 28.94 1.58
C GLY A 399 13.47 28.76 0.22
N ASN A 400 13.15 27.53 -0.18
CA ASN A 400 12.65 27.20 -1.52
C ASN A 400 11.23 27.73 -1.77
N GLU A 401 10.30 27.54 -0.82
CA GLU A 401 8.92 28.03 -0.97
C GLU A 401 8.77 29.48 -0.51
N LEU A 402 9.52 29.88 0.52
CA LEU A 402 9.60 31.24 1.01
C LEU A 402 11.02 31.56 1.51
N PRO A 403 11.55 32.76 1.27
CA PRO A 403 12.89 33.13 1.71
C PRO A 403 12.98 33.20 3.25
N LEU A 404 14.09 32.68 3.80
CA LEU A 404 14.37 32.77 5.23
C LEU A 404 14.55 34.24 5.64
N ARG A 405 13.74 34.71 6.60
CA ARG A 405 13.89 36.02 7.24
C ARG A 405 14.02 35.85 8.74
N LEU A 406 15.20 36.16 9.27
CA LEU A 406 15.46 36.12 10.70
C LEU A 406 14.72 37.27 11.39
N LYS A 407 13.99 36.95 12.47
CA LYS A 407 13.37 37.92 13.38
C LYS A 407 13.96 37.72 14.77
N PRO A 408 14.27 38.79 15.53
CA PRO A 408 14.62 38.64 16.93
C PRO A 408 13.49 37.94 17.68
N ARG A 409 13.79 36.80 18.30
CA ARG A 409 12.84 36.02 19.11
C ARG A 409 13.61 35.29 20.21
N PRO A 410 13.02 35.10 21.40
CA PRO A 410 13.55 34.12 22.32
C PRO A 410 13.45 32.76 21.64
N ALA A 411 14.53 32.00 21.68
CA ALA A 411 14.56 30.66 21.11
C ALA A 411 15.57 29.82 21.88
N LYS A 412 15.32 28.53 21.95
CA LYS A 412 16.34 27.57 22.31
C LYS A 412 16.89 27.00 21.01
N LEU A 413 18.17 27.19 20.72
CA LEU A 413 18.76 26.76 19.45
C LEU A 413 19.72 25.61 19.65
N LEU A 414 19.75 24.70 18.68
CA LEU A 414 20.67 23.57 18.68
C LEU A 414 22.10 24.02 18.34
N ILE A 415 23.08 23.35 18.94
CA ILE A 415 24.51 23.48 18.65
C ILE A 415 25.03 22.08 18.34
N SER A 416 25.61 21.90 17.16
CA SER A 416 26.28 20.64 16.83
C SER A 416 27.54 20.44 17.67
N GLN A 417 27.70 19.24 18.23
CA GLN A 417 28.89 18.83 18.99
C GLN A 417 29.78 17.85 18.19
N SER A 418 29.42 17.54 16.94
CA SER A 418 30.15 16.60 16.09
C SER A 418 30.45 17.19 14.72
N PRO A 419 31.66 16.99 14.17
CA PRO A 419 31.99 17.36 12.80
C PRO A 419 31.29 16.48 11.76
N ASN A 420 30.77 15.31 12.14
CA ASN A 420 30.01 14.42 11.23
C ASN A 420 28.58 14.93 10.97
N ASN A 421 28.12 15.89 11.76
CA ASN A 421 26.84 16.55 11.52
C ASN A 421 27.00 17.63 10.45
N GLN A 422 26.37 17.43 9.31
CA GLN A 422 26.25 18.39 8.24
C GLN A 422 25.20 19.46 8.59
N SER A 423 25.66 20.70 8.77
CA SER A 423 24.78 21.86 8.89
C SER A 423 24.07 22.16 7.57
N TRP A 424 22.74 22.27 7.60
CA TRP A 424 21.97 22.86 6.51
C TRP A 424 21.70 24.36 6.75
N LEU A 425 21.60 24.77 8.02
CA LEU A 425 21.47 26.18 8.40
C LEU A 425 22.40 26.47 9.58
N THR A 426 23.34 27.40 9.39
CA THR A 426 24.16 27.94 10.48
C THR A 426 23.79 29.40 10.72
N LEU A 427 23.51 29.71 11.98
CA LEU A 427 23.23 31.05 12.47
C LEU A 427 24.32 31.48 13.45
N THR A 428 24.73 32.74 13.43
CA THR A 428 25.63 33.29 14.45
C THR A 428 25.00 34.50 15.13
N ASP A 429 25.21 34.60 16.44
CA ASP A 429 24.85 35.79 17.21
C ASP A 429 25.96 36.86 17.16
N LYS A 430 25.84 37.88 18.02
CA LYS A 430 26.84 38.94 18.17
C LYS A 430 28.13 38.49 18.87
N THR A 431 28.09 37.37 19.62
CA THR A 431 29.25 36.80 20.32
C THR A 431 30.04 35.82 19.44
N LEU A 432 29.61 35.63 18.19
CA LEU A 432 30.13 34.64 17.23
C LEU A 432 29.82 33.19 17.62
N GLN A 433 28.91 32.97 18.57
CA GLN A 433 28.39 31.63 18.87
C GLN A 433 27.63 31.12 17.65
N SER A 434 27.96 29.91 17.20
CA SER A 434 27.31 29.25 16.07
C SER A 434 26.19 28.33 16.56
N PHE A 435 25.04 28.42 15.90
CA PHE A 435 23.86 27.61 16.11
C PHE A 435 23.46 26.90 14.81
N THR A 436 22.94 25.69 14.94
CA THR A 436 22.60 24.82 13.81
C THR A 436 21.16 24.29 13.94
N PRO A 437 20.13 25.11 13.70
CA PRO A 437 18.73 24.68 13.86
C PRO A 437 18.26 23.67 12.80
N VAL A 438 19.00 23.48 11.70
CA VAL A 438 18.72 22.44 10.71
C VAL A 438 20.03 21.70 10.39
N LEU A 439 20.08 20.40 10.69
CA LEU A 439 21.26 19.57 10.46
C LEU A 439 20.91 18.11 10.18
N ILE A 440 21.84 17.41 9.54
CA ILE A 440 21.78 15.99 9.21
C ILE A 440 23.08 15.32 9.68
N GLY A 441 22.99 14.14 10.28
CA GLY A 441 24.13 13.28 10.65
C GLY A 441 23.85 11.82 10.33
N ASP A 442 24.76 10.93 10.71
CA ASP A 442 24.63 9.48 10.42
C ASP A 442 23.37 8.84 11.05
N TRP A 443 22.89 9.43 12.14
CA TRP A 443 21.70 9.02 12.89
C TRP A 443 20.37 9.47 12.27
N GLY A 444 20.39 10.46 11.36
CA GLY A 444 19.16 11.15 10.97
C GLY A 444 19.31 12.64 10.72
N GLY A 445 18.22 13.40 10.88
CA GLY A 445 18.24 14.86 10.79
C GLY A 445 17.22 15.53 11.71
N VAL A 446 17.47 16.79 12.06
CA VAL A 446 16.54 17.64 12.81
C VAL A 446 16.31 18.94 12.04
N ALA A 447 15.03 19.31 11.88
CA ALA A 447 14.59 20.61 11.40
C ALA A 447 13.75 21.29 12.51
N GLN A 448 14.38 22.22 13.22
CA GLN A 448 13.80 22.80 14.44
C GLN A 448 12.66 23.81 14.16
N LYS A 449 11.80 24.02 15.15
CA LYS A 449 10.67 24.96 15.11
C LYS A 449 11.02 26.37 14.64
N GLY A 450 10.26 26.84 13.67
CA GLY A 450 10.48 28.12 12.99
C GLY A 450 11.64 28.09 11.99
N TYR A 451 12.25 26.92 11.76
CA TYR A 451 13.22 26.67 10.70
C TYR A 451 12.84 25.46 9.83
N ALA A 452 11.94 24.58 10.27
CA ALA A 452 11.26 23.62 9.40
C ALA A 452 10.16 24.30 8.58
N LEU A 453 9.20 24.91 9.29
CA LEU A 453 8.11 25.70 8.74
C LEU A 453 8.20 27.16 9.18
N ILE A 454 7.66 28.06 8.35
CA ILE A 454 7.44 29.46 8.70
C ILE A 454 6.02 29.91 8.39
N LYS A 455 5.53 30.89 9.15
CA LYS A 455 4.21 31.52 8.91
C LYS A 455 4.34 32.62 7.85
N GLY A 456 3.56 32.49 6.78
CA GLY A 456 3.38 33.51 5.75
C GLY A 456 2.08 34.31 5.93
N PHE A 457 1.63 34.96 4.84
CA PHE A 457 0.39 35.73 4.83
C PHE A 457 -0.83 34.87 5.19
N GLY A 458 -1.76 35.42 5.96
CA GLY A 458 -2.96 34.71 6.42
C GLY A 458 -2.67 33.54 7.37
N ASN A 459 -1.54 33.56 8.08
CA ASN A 459 -1.12 32.52 9.03
C ASN A 459 -0.92 31.11 8.41
N LYS A 460 -0.71 31.06 7.09
CA LYS A 460 -0.41 29.83 6.33
C LYS A 460 1.02 29.37 6.61
N ASP A 461 1.22 28.07 6.79
CA ASP A 461 2.54 27.47 6.99
C ASP A 461 3.26 27.22 5.66
N TYR A 462 4.53 27.57 5.52
CA TYR A 462 5.32 27.25 4.33
C TYR A 462 6.56 26.47 4.74
N TRP A 463 6.97 25.52 3.90
CA TRP A 463 8.23 24.82 4.09
C TRP A 463 9.38 25.78 3.90
N LEU A 464 10.16 25.95 4.96
CA LEU A 464 11.46 26.58 4.85
C LEU A 464 12.49 25.56 4.38
N VAL A 465 12.40 24.31 4.86
CA VAL A 465 13.23 23.20 4.41
C VAL A 465 12.49 22.41 3.34
N ASP A 466 13.13 22.09 2.22
CA ASP A 466 12.57 21.18 1.21
C ASP A 466 12.25 19.82 1.86
N PRO A 467 10.96 19.45 2.04
CA PRO A 467 10.60 18.26 2.81
C PRO A 467 10.99 16.96 2.10
N LEU A 468 11.05 16.95 0.76
CA LEU A 468 11.41 15.76 0.00
C LEU A 468 12.90 15.45 0.18
N GLU A 469 13.73 16.48 0.05
CA GLU A 469 15.18 16.37 0.18
C GLU A 469 15.59 16.11 1.62
N PHE A 470 14.93 16.76 2.58
CA PHE A 470 15.21 16.52 4.00
C PHE A 470 14.86 15.10 4.41
N LEU A 471 13.67 14.58 4.06
CA LEU A 471 13.32 13.18 4.34
C LEU A 471 14.30 12.21 3.68
N THR A 472 14.62 12.43 2.40
CA THR A 472 15.53 11.56 1.65
C THR A 472 16.92 11.52 2.28
N GLN A 473 17.51 12.67 2.59
CA GLN A 473 18.89 12.75 3.11
C GLN A 473 18.98 12.37 4.59
N SER A 474 18.02 12.78 5.42
CA SER A 474 18.03 12.47 6.87
C SER A 474 17.83 10.97 7.11
N LEU A 475 16.84 10.35 6.46
CA LEU A 475 16.56 8.94 6.65
C LEU A 475 17.43 8.03 5.77
N GLN A 476 18.18 8.62 4.84
CA GLN A 476 18.88 7.91 3.76
C GLN A 476 17.92 7.00 2.99
N LEU A 477 16.76 7.55 2.61
CA LEU A 477 15.76 6.82 1.86
C LEU A 477 16.33 6.36 0.53
N LYS A 478 16.03 5.11 0.18
CA LYS A 478 16.42 4.54 -1.10
C LYS A 478 15.54 5.16 -2.19
N ALA A 479 16.14 5.53 -3.32
CA ALA A 479 15.35 5.84 -4.51
C ALA A 479 14.68 4.53 -5.00
N ILE A 480 13.35 4.49 -4.93
CA ILE A 480 12.52 3.34 -5.33
C ILE A 480 11.66 3.71 -6.55
N PRO A 481 11.19 2.73 -7.34
CA PRO A 481 10.05 2.91 -8.22
C PRO A 481 8.80 3.22 -7.39
N ALA A 482 8.52 4.50 -7.17
CA ALA A 482 7.47 4.98 -6.28
C ALA A 482 6.09 4.69 -6.89
N PRO A 483 5.14 4.05 -6.19
CA PRO A 483 3.78 3.90 -6.69
C PRO A 483 3.13 5.27 -6.87
N ASP A 484 2.41 5.47 -7.97
CA ASP A 484 1.83 6.76 -8.32
C ASP A 484 0.30 6.68 -8.40
N THR A 485 -0.38 7.52 -7.63
CA THR A 485 -1.86 7.62 -7.59
C THR A 485 -2.39 8.75 -8.47
N THR A 486 -1.53 9.45 -9.20
CA THR A 486 -1.88 10.64 -9.99
C THR A 486 -1.98 10.37 -11.48
N THR A 487 -1.39 9.26 -11.94
CA THR A 487 -1.18 8.94 -13.35
C THR A 487 -1.59 7.50 -13.62
N GLU A 488 -2.24 7.29 -14.77
CA GLU A 488 -2.58 5.97 -15.29
C GLU A 488 -2.31 5.96 -16.80
N ASN A 489 -1.65 4.91 -17.30
CA ASN A 489 -1.22 4.81 -18.68
C ASN A 489 -0.58 6.11 -19.22
N GLY A 490 0.27 6.74 -18.41
CA GLY A 490 1.03 7.96 -18.76
C GLY A 490 0.24 9.28 -18.73
N LEU A 491 -1.08 9.24 -18.58
CA LEU A 491 -1.93 10.43 -18.52
C LEU A 491 -2.38 10.72 -17.09
N GLN A 492 -2.62 11.98 -16.76
CA GLN A 492 -3.05 12.35 -15.42
C GLN A 492 -4.49 11.86 -15.19
N ILE A 493 -4.73 11.26 -14.04
CA ILE A 493 -6.05 10.76 -13.65
C ILE A 493 -7.01 11.94 -13.50
N ALA A 494 -8.22 11.80 -14.04
CA ALA A 494 -9.32 12.73 -13.85
C ALA A 494 -10.56 11.99 -13.35
N THR A 495 -11.19 12.55 -12.32
CA THR A 495 -12.42 12.04 -11.71
C THR A 495 -13.46 13.16 -11.58
N ALA A 496 -14.74 12.79 -11.55
CA ALA A 496 -15.81 13.69 -11.16
C ALA A 496 -16.72 13.02 -10.13
N HIS A 497 -17.09 13.74 -9.08
CA HIS A 497 -18.09 13.29 -8.14
C HIS A 497 -18.98 14.41 -7.60
N ILE A 498 -20.20 14.02 -7.23
CA ILE A 498 -21.25 14.92 -6.76
C ILE A 498 -21.77 14.40 -5.42
N ASP A 499 -21.66 15.23 -4.39
CA ASP A 499 -22.28 14.97 -3.09
C ASP A 499 -23.77 15.34 -3.10
N GLY A 500 -24.54 14.60 -2.30
CA GLY A 500 -26.01 14.60 -2.35
C GLY A 500 -26.68 15.91 -1.97
N ASP A 501 -25.95 16.86 -1.39
CA ASP A 501 -26.48 18.07 -0.76
C ASP A 501 -27.21 19.01 -1.72
N GLY A 502 -28.41 19.42 -1.28
CA GLY A 502 -29.20 20.44 -1.97
C GLY A 502 -29.79 19.91 -3.28
N PHE A 503 -30.04 18.61 -3.36
CA PHE A 503 -30.72 17.97 -4.48
C PHE A 503 -32.05 18.63 -4.82
N VAL A 504 -32.84 18.99 -3.80
CA VAL A 504 -34.17 19.62 -3.96
C VAL A 504 -34.15 21.14 -3.93
N SER A 505 -32.97 21.77 -3.76
CA SER A 505 -32.81 23.23 -3.82
C SER A 505 -33.31 23.78 -5.15
N ARG A 506 -33.91 24.97 -5.16
CA ARG A 506 -34.57 25.53 -6.36
C ARG A 506 -33.95 26.86 -6.75
N ASN A 507 -33.76 27.05 -8.05
CA ASN A 507 -33.43 28.36 -8.59
C ASN A 507 -34.71 29.20 -8.72
N PRO A 508 -34.87 30.31 -7.96
CA PRO A 508 -36.09 31.13 -7.99
C PRO A 508 -36.33 31.80 -9.36
N LEU A 509 -35.30 31.94 -10.19
CA LEU A 509 -35.35 32.59 -11.51
C LEU A 509 -35.56 31.62 -12.69
N ARG A 510 -35.57 30.29 -12.48
CA ARG A 510 -35.68 29.28 -13.55
C ARG A 510 -36.81 28.28 -13.32
N ASN A 511 -38.06 28.73 -13.54
CA ASN A 511 -39.27 27.90 -13.43
C ASN A 511 -39.32 27.03 -12.15
N GLN A 512 -38.62 27.47 -11.10
CA GLN A 512 -38.41 26.75 -9.84
C GLN A 512 -37.94 25.29 -10.02
N GLN A 513 -37.19 24.93 -11.07
CA GLN A 513 -36.66 23.56 -11.21
C GLN A 513 -35.72 23.21 -10.04
N ILE A 514 -35.79 21.96 -9.56
CA ILE A 514 -34.86 21.45 -8.54
C ILE A 514 -33.45 21.32 -9.12
N ALA A 515 -32.43 21.55 -8.29
CA ALA A 515 -31.05 21.60 -8.69
C ALA A 515 -30.57 20.25 -9.26
N GLY A 516 -31.07 19.13 -8.73
CA GLY A 516 -30.86 17.79 -9.29
C GLY A 516 -31.23 17.68 -10.78
N GLN A 517 -32.35 18.28 -11.20
CA GLN A 517 -32.78 18.27 -12.60
C GLN A 517 -31.91 19.19 -13.46
N ILE A 518 -31.49 20.33 -12.92
CA ILE A 518 -30.58 21.27 -13.62
C ILE A 518 -29.23 20.60 -13.85
N ILE A 519 -28.63 19.98 -12.83
CA ILE A 519 -27.34 19.28 -12.94
C ILE A 519 -27.44 18.09 -13.92
N LEU A 520 -28.53 17.32 -13.89
CA LEU A 520 -28.77 16.27 -14.88
C LEU A 520 -28.72 16.82 -16.31
N ASP A 521 -29.47 17.88 -16.59
CA ASP A 521 -29.64 18.38 -17.97
C ASP A 521 -28.46 19.22 -18.48
N LYS A 522 -27.82 19.97 -17.58
CA LYS A 522 -26.78 20.95 -17.94
C LYS A 522 -25.36 20.46 -17.72
N ILE A 523 -25.15 19.46 -16.86
CA ILE A 523 -23.82 18.93 -16.57
C ILE A 523 -23.72 17.46 -16.99
N ILE A 524 -24.45 16.56 -16.34
CA ILE A 524 -24.26 15.10 -16.52
C ILE A 524 -24.49 14.67 -17.97
N LYS A 525 -25.56 15.16 -18.61
CA LYS A 525 -25.85 14.85 -20.03
C LYS A 525 -24.94 15.58 -21.02
N GLN A 526 -24.36 16.71 -20.63
CA GLN A 526 -23.54 17.54 -21.52
C GLN A 526 -22.08 17.07 -21.54
N TYR A 527 -21.58 16.55 -20.43
CA TYR A 527 -20.20 16.13 -20.26
C TYR A 527 -20.16 14.61 -19.99
N PRO A 528 -19.81 13.79 -20.99
CA PRO A 528 -19.77 12.33 -20.86
C PRO A 528 -18.48 11.87 -20.14
N LEU A 529 -18.20 12.44 -18.97
CA LEU A 529 -17.13 12.03 -18.06
C LEU A 529 -17.69 11.03 -17.03
N PRO A 530 -16.96 9.97 -16.65
CA PRO A 530 -17.30 9.15 -15.49
C PRO A 530 -17.55 10.00 -14.27
N THR A 531 -18.78 9.96 -13.76
CA THR A 531 -19.23 10.79 -12.64
C THR A 531 -19.83 9.91 -11.56
N THR A 532 -19.26 9.93 -10.36
CA THR A 532 -19.80 9.23 -9.19
C THR A 532 -20.79 10.15 -8.48
N VAL A 533 -22.06 9.73 -8.38
CA VAL A 533 -23.13 10.58 -7.85
C VAL A 533 -23.76 9.96 -6.62
N SER A 534 -23.73 10.68 -5.51
CA SER A 534 -24.38 10.27 -4.26
C SER A 534 -25.70 11.01 -4.03
N ILE A 535 -26.52 10.46 -3.12
CA ILE A 535 -27.79 11.04 -2.69
C ILE A 535 -27.90 10.88 -1.18
N ILE A 536 -28.40 11.93 -0.52
CA ILE A 536 -28.88 11.85 0.87
C ILE A 536 -30.31 11.29 0.82
N GLU A 537 -30.53 10.09 1.34
CA GLU A 537 -31.84 9.45 1.25
C GLU A 537 -32.95 10.32 1.85
N ALA A 538 -32.74 10.87 3.05
CA ALA A 538 -33.75 11.67 3.74
C ALA A 538 -34.04 13.01 3.07
N GLU A 539 -33.21 13.49 2.14
CA GLU A 539 -33.54 14.69 1.37
C GLU A 539 -34.62 14.40 0.31
N ILE A 540 -34.68 13.16 -0.20
CA ILE A 540 -35.52 12.80 -1.35
C ILE A 540 -36.63 11.80 -1.05
N SER A 541 -36.58 11.10 0.09
CA SER A 541 -37.54 10.05 0.44
C SER A 541 -38.87 10.64 0.93
N PRO A 542 -39.99 9.89 0.80
CA PRO A 542 -41.30 10.37 1.25
C PRO A 542 -41.41 10.51 2.77
N ASP A 543 -40.57 9.78 3.51
CA ASP A 543 -40.48 9.85 4.98
C ASP A 543 -39.34 10.79 5.44
N GLY A 544 -38.74 11.52 4.49
CA GLY A 544 -37.62 12.41 4.71
C GLY A 544 -38.02 13.83 5.11
N VAL A 545 -37.09 14.77 4.92
CA VAL A 545 -37.23 16.19 5.28
C VAL A 545 -38.16 16.94 4.31
N TYR A 546 -38.21 16.52 3.04
CA TYR A 546 -38.96 17.20 1.97
C TYR A 546 -40.00 16.28 1.30
N PRO A 547 -41.02 15.78 2.04
CA PRO A 547 -41.99 14.80 1.52
C PRO A 547 -42.77 15.32 0.29
N LYS A 548 -42.99 16.64 0.21
CA LYS A 548 -43.70 17.28 -0.92
C LYS A 548 -42.91 17.19 -2.23
N ASP A 549 -41.59 17.20 -2.15
CA ASP A 549 -40.69 17.16 -3.31
C ASP A 549 -40.29 15.73 -3.69
N SER A 550 -40.48 14.76 -2.78
CA SER A 550 -40.00 13.38 -2.91
C SER A 550 -40.32 12.72 -4.25
N LYS A 551 -41.58 12.82 -4.72
CA LYS A 551 -41.98 12.22 -6.00
C LYS A 551 -41.15 12.75 -7.17
N GLN A 552 -40.89 14.06 -7.22
CA GLN A 552 -40.07 14.68 -8.25
C GLN A 552 -38.59 14.32 -8.06
N ALA A 553 -38.11 14.36 -6.82
CA ALA A 553 -36.72 14.10 -6.47
C ALA A 553 -36.31 12.67 -6.80
N MET A 554 -37.06 11.66 -6.34
CA MET A 554 -36.81 10.25 -6.66
C MET A 554 -36.89 9.95 -8.16
N ALA A 555 -37.83 10.57 -8.87
CA ALA A 555 -37.92 10.42 -10.33
C ALA A 555 -36.69 11.00 -11.05
N THR A 556 -36.14 12.11 -10.54
CA THR A 556 -34.93 12.74 -11.07
C THR A 556 -33.68 11.90 -10.74
N ALA A 557 -33.57 11.40 -9.50
CA ALA A 557 -32.46 10.52 -9.08
C ALA A 557 -32.40 9.24 -9.94
N ARG A 558 -33.55 8.59 -10.21
CA ARG A 558 -33.62 7.45 -11.14
C ARG A 558 -33.09 7.80 -12.53
N LYS A 559 -33.46 8.96 -13.08
CA LYS A 559 -32.98 9.42 -14.39
C LYS A 559 -31.46 9.68 -14.38
N ILE A 560 -30.92 10.19 -13.28
CA ILE A 560 -29.47 10.37 -13.11
C ILE A 560 -28.77 9.02 -13.09
N PHE A 561 -29.22 8.06 -12.27
CA PHE A 561 -28.59 6.75 -12.18
C PHE A 561 -28.71 5.91 -13.46
N GLN A 562 -29.72 6.17 -14.29
CA GLN A 562 -29.85 5.59 -15.63
C GLN A 562 -28.81 6.12 -16.64
N GLN A 563 -28.11 7.23 -16.38
CA GLN A 563 -27.11 7.74 -17.32
C GLN A 563 -25.91 6.80 -17.41
N PRO A 564 -25.37 6.51 -18.62
CA PRO A 564 -24.32 5.51 -18.81
C PRO A 564 -22.98 5.90 -18.16
N ASN A 565 -22.70 7.20 -18.03
CA ASN A 565 -21.49 7.74 -17.41
C ASN A 565 -21.63 7.98 -15.89
N VAL A 566 -22.68 7.48 -15.25
CA VAL A 566 -22.93 7.65 -13.81
C VAL A 566 -22.66 6.36 -13.03
N GLU A 567 -21.77 6.45 -12.05
CA GLU A 567 -21.59 5.49 -10.96
C GLU A 567 -22.43 5.92 -9.75
N ILE A 568 -23.07 4.97 -9.10
CA ILE A 568 -23.98 5.24 -7.98
C ILE A 568 -23.21 5.23 -6.66
N ALA A 569 -23.45 6.25 -5.84
CA ALA A 569 -22.93 6.35 -4.49
C ALA A 569 -24.04 6.62 -3.46
N SER A 570 -23.74 6.40 -2.17
CA SER A 570 -24.58 6.84 -1.05
C SER A 570 -23.94 8.04 -0.35
N HIS A 571 -24.76 8.99 0.12
CA HIS A 571 -24.35 10.10 0.98
C HIS A 571 -25.03 10.02 2.35
N SER A 572 -25.12 8.80 2.88
CA SER A 572 -25.83 8.46 4.13
C SER A 572 -27.36 8.62 4.05
N PHE A 573 -28.04 8.32 5.16
CA PHE A 573 -29.48 8.50 5.29
C PHE A 573 -29.83 9.93 5.67
N SER A 574 -29.33 10.41 6.80
CA SER A 574 -29.74 11.68 7.41
C SER A 574 -28.67 12.78 7.32
N HIS A 575 -27.57 12.52 6.62
CA HIS A 575 -26.42 13.42 6.52
C HIS A 575 -25.88 13.81 7.91
N PRO A 576 -25.21 12.88 8.63
CA PRO A 576 -24.45 13.22 9.83
C PRO A 576 -23.49 14.38 9.56
N TYR A 577 -23.59 15.43 10.38
CA TYR A 577 -22.68 16.58 10.32
C TYR A 577 -21.33 16.27 10.97
N PHE A 578 -21.33 15.35 11.94
CA PHE A 578 -20.14 14.87 12.63
C PHE A 578 -20.27 13.36 12.79
N TRP A 579 -19.28 12.61 12.32
CA TRP A 579 -19.30 11.14 12.44
C TRP A 579 -18.86 10.65 13.81
N GLU A 580 -18.16 11.49 14.58
CA GLU A 580 -17.80 11.22 15.99
C GLU A 580 -19.03 10.89 16.86
N ILE A 581 -20.25 11.29 16.46
CA ILE A 581 -21.48 11.00 17.20
C ILE A 581 -21.76 9.49 17.35
N PHE A 582 -21.17 8.64 16.50
CA PHE A 582 -21.31 7.20 16.61
C PHE A 582 -20.42 6.59 17.69
N ASP A 583 -19.33 7.26 18.05
CA ASP A 583 -18.43 6.85 19.14
C ASP A 583 -18.79 7.59 20.45
N ASN A 584 -19.17 8.87 20.33
CA ASN A 584 -19.59 9.72 21.42
C ASN A 584 -20.93 10.40 21.07
N PRO A 585 -22.08 9.82 21.46
CA PRO A 585 -23.39 10.36 21.15
C PRO A 585 -23.64 11.80 21.63
N ASN A 586 -22.84 12.32 22.57
CA ASN A 586 -22.96 13.69 23.08
C ASN A 586 -22.09 14.70 22.32
N ALA A 587 -21.21 14.26 21.43
CA ALA A 587 -20.36 15.13 20.64
C ALA A 587 -21.20 16.13 19.83
N ASN A 588 -20.82 17.40 19.87
CA ASN A 588 -21.39 18.48 19.06
C ASN A 588 -22.93 18.73 19.24
N LYS A 589 -23.55 18.22 20.32
CA LYS A 589 -25.00 18.43 20.59
C LYS A 589 -25.38 19.88 20.86
N ASP A 590 -24.43 20.70 21.29
CA ASP A 590 -24.60 22.08 21.72
C ASP A 590 -24.64 23.09 20.56
N LYS A 591 -24.33 22.67 19.32
CA LYS A 591 -24.21 23.57 18.16
C LYS A 591 -25.53 24.14 17.61
N GLY A 592 -26.67 23.85 18.25
CA GLY A 592 -27.99 24.47 17.99
C GLY A 592 -28.70 24.07 16.70
N TYR A 593 -27.98 23.53 15.70
CA TYR A 593 -28.54 22.99 14.45
C TYR A 593 -28.66 21.46 14.42
N GLY A 594 -28.38 20.79 15.55
CA GLY A 594 -28.45 19.34 15.69
C GLY A 594 -27.22 18.59 15.13
N GLN A 595 -27.30 17.26 15.09
CA GLN A 595 -26.21 16.36 14.67
C GLN A 595 -26.39 15.80 13.24
N THR A 596 -27.62 15.84 12.73
CA THR A 596 -28.04 15.35 11.40
C THR A 596 -29.12 16.29 10.84
N LEU A 597 -29.59 16.03 9.62
CA LEU A 597 -30.86 16.60 9.16
C LEU A 597 -32.01 16.24 10.11
N PRO A 598 -33.02 17.12 10.28
CA PRO A 598 -34.14 16.93 11.20
C PRO A 598 -35.19 15.97 10.62
N VAL A 599 -34.82 14.70 10.44
CA VAL A 599 -35.67 13.68 9.83
C VAL A 599 -36.79 13.26 10.81
N PRO A 600 -38.08 13.30 10.41
CA PRO A 600 -39.19 12.90 11.27
C PRO A 600 -39.04 11.48 11.82
N GLY A 601 -39.16 11.32 13.14
CA GLY A 601 -39.07 10.01 13.80
C GLY A 601 -37.66 9.43 13.94
N TYR A 602 -36.61 10.19 13.59
CA TYR A 602 -35.23 9.74 13.66
C TYR A 602 -34.38 10.67 14.57
N SER A 603 -34.58 10.57 15.88
CA SER A 603 -33.90 11.40 16.88
C SER A 603 -32.55 10.85 17.35
N THR A 604 -32.28 9.57 17.08
CA THR A 604 -31.06 8.87 17.51
C THR A 604 -30.39 8.23 16.31
N PRO A 605 -29.30 8.83 15.78
CA PRO A 605 -28.58 8.28 14.64
C PRO A 605 -28.06 6.88 14.91
N SER A 606 -28.06 6.04 13.88
CA SER A 606 -27.59 4.65 13.92
C SER A 606 -26.74 4.39 12.69
N LEU A 607 -25.50 3.93 12.93
CA LEU A 607 -24.52 3.71 11.89
C LEU A 607 -25.02 2.75 10.79
N LYS A 608 -25.69 1.65 11.18
CA LYS A 608 -26.29 0.70 10.24
C LYS A 608 -27.41 1.32 9.40
N ARG A 609 -28.19 2.25 9.96
CA ARG A 609 -29.24 2.95 9.21
C ARG A 609 -28.65 3.95 8.23
N GLU A 610 -27.61 4.66 8.65
CA GLU A 610 -26.89 5.63 7.82
C GLU A 610 -26.19 4.96 6.64
N ILE A 611 -25.53 3.81 6.87
CA ILE A 611 -24.75 3.13 5.84
C ILE A 611 -25.58 2.07 5.12
N ASN A 612 -25.87 0.92 5.75
CA ASN A 612 -26.56 -0.19 5.08
C ASN A 612 -27.97 0.19 4.62
N GLY A 613 -28.69 0.96 5.45
CA GLY A 613 -30.06 1.39 5.16
C GLY A 613 -30.13 2.27 3.90
N SER A 614 -29.29 3.29 3.81
CA SER A 614 -29.25 4.20 2.65
C SER A 614 -28.80 3.48 1.38
N VAL A 615 -27.80 2.61 1.47
CA VAL A 615 -27.35 1.77 0.36
C VAL A 615 -28.47 0.88 -0.16
N ASN A 616 -29.20 0.22 0.75
CA ASN A 616 -30.33 -0.63 0.39
C ASN A 616 -31.49 0.17 -0.23
N PHE A 617 -31.80 1.34 0.30
CA PHE A 617 -32.81 2.22 -0.29
C PHE A 617 -32.44 2.60 -1.73
N ILE A 618 -31.20 3.04 -1.96
CA ILE A 618 -30.74 3.42 -3.30
C ILE A 618 -30.82 2.23 -4.25
N ASN A 619 -30.29 1.07 -3.86
CA ASN A 619 -30.26 -0.14 -4.70
C ASN A 619 -31.67 -0.64 -5.04
N THR A 620 -32.63 -0.54 -4.11
CA THR A 620 -33.98 -1.10 -4.30
C THR A 620 -34.97 -0.11 -4.91
N GLN A 621 -34.81 1.19 -4.65
CA GLN A 621 -35.80 2.21 -5.04
C GLN A 621 -35.36 3.10 -6.19
N LEU A 622 -34.05 3.26 -6.42
CA LEU A 622 -33.51 4.27 -7.35
C LEU A 622 -32.63 3.69 -8.45
N ALA A 623 -31.80 2.70 -8.15
CA ALA A 623 -30.86 2.13 -9.10
C ALA A 623 -31.60 1.36 -10.23
N PRO A 624 -31.12 1.43 -11.48
CA PRO A 624 -31.55 0.50 -12.52
C PRO A 624 -31.03 -0.91 -12.21
N LYS A 625 -31.63 -1.94 -12.83
CA LYS A 625 -31.38 -3.36 -12.50
C LYS A 625 -29.91 -3.80 -12.66
N ASP A 626 -29.17 -3.15 -13.53
CA ASP A 626 -27.78 -3.42 -13.90
C ASP A 626 -26.76 -2.62 -13.09
N LYS A 627 -27.22 -1.73 -12.19
CA LYS A 627 -26.33 -0.92 -11.35
C LYS A 627 -26.67 -1.07 -9.88
N GLN A 628 -25.65 -0.80 -9.07
CA GLN A 628 -25.75 -0.76 -7.61
C GLN A 628 -24.77 0.28 -7.08
N VAL A 629 -24.95 0.68 -5.82
CA VAL A 629 -24.01 1.53 -5.10
C VAL A 629 -22.62 0.89 -5.11
N LYS A 630 -21.59 1.69 -5.45
CA LYS A 630 -20.18 1.28 -5.43
C LYS A 630 -19.32 2.09 -4.46
N VAL A 631 -19.80 3.29 -4.08
CA VAL A 631 -19.05 4.22 -3.24
C VAL A 631 -19.94 4.77 -2.13
N PHE A 632 -19.37 4.92 -0.94
CA PHE A 632 -19.93 5.71 0.14
C PHE A 632 -19.17 7.05 0.21
N LEU A 633 -19.87 8.17 0.05
CA LEU A 633 -19.30 9.51 0.15
C LEU A 633 -19.61 10.07 1.54
N TRP A 634 -18.58 10.39 2.32
CA TRP A 634 -18.75 10.84 3.71
C TRP A 634 -19.37 12.24 3.78
N SER A 635 -20.45 12.37 4.56
CA SER A 635 -21.16 13.63 4.80
C SER A 635 -20.51 14.48 5.90
N GLY A 636 -20.90 15.75 5.98
CA GLY A 636 -20.57 16.62 7.11
C GLY A 636 -19.08 16.96 7.21
N ASP A 637 -18.48 16.74 8.37
CA ASP A 637 -17.03 16.89 8.60
C ASP A 637 -16.19 15.87 7.81
N ALA A 638 -16.83 14.80 7.33
CA ALA A 638 -16.20 13.70 6.61
C ALA A 638 -15.02 13.09 7.36
N ILE A 639 -15.12 12.90 8.68
CA ILE A 639 -14.12 12.22 9.51
C ILE A 639 -14.71 10.88 9.97
N ALA A 640 -14.56 9.83 9.17
CA ALA A 640 -15.18 8.53 9.45
C ALA A 640 -14.60 7.86 10.71
N THR A 641 -15.44 7.10 11.42
CA THR A 641 -15.01 6.23 12.52
C THR A 641 -14.50 4.88 12.00
N ASP A 642 -13.74 4.14 12.82
CA ASP A 642 -13.24 2.80 12.49
C ASP A 642 -14.39 1.87 12.05
N ASP A 643 -15.48 1.84 12.83
CA ASP A 643 -16.67 1.01 12.59
C ASP A 643 -17.40 1.42 11.30
N ALA A 644 -17.42 2.72 10.98
CA ALA A 644 -18.04 3.22 9.76
C ALA A 644 -17.31 2.72 8.53
N VAL A 645 -15.98 2.81 8.51
CA VAL A 645 -15.16 2.31 7.40
C VAL A 645 -15.28 0.79 7.28
N GLU A 646 -15.25 0.05 8.39
CA GLU A 646 -15.44 -1.41 8.37
C GLU A 646 -16.77 -1.80 7.72
N LEU A 647 -17.87 -1.12 8.06
CA LEU A 647 -19.18 -1.40 7.45
C LEU A 647 -19.20 -1.14 5.94
N THR A 648 -18.50 -0.11 5.45
CA THR A 648 -18.38 0.12 4.00
C THR A 648 -17.61 -1.02 3.31
N GLN A 649 -16.55 -1.54 3.94
CA GLN A 649 -15.77 -2.67 3.42
C GLN A 649 -16.57 -3.96 3.41
N GLN A 650 -17.34 -4.24 4.46
CA GLN A 650 -18.23 -5.41 4.53
C GLN A 650 -19.31 -5.40 3.43
N LEU A 651 -19.69 -4.21 2.95
CA LEU A 651 -20.61 -4.02 1.82
C LEU A 651 -19.91 -4.04 0.46
N GLY A 652 -18.58 -4.21 0.41
CA GLY A 652 -17.79 -4.15 -0.82
C GLY A 652 -17.73 -2.75 -1.46
N LEU A 653 -17.98 -1.70 -0.68
CA LEU A 653 -17.98 -0.31 -1.15
C LEU A 653 -16.60 0.32 -0.98
N GLN A 654 -16.22 1.17 -1.93
CA GLN A 654 -15.17 2.14 -1.70
C GLN A 654 -15.71 3.28 -0.84
N ASN A 655 -14.86 3.99 -0.10
CA ASN A 655 -15.27 5.15 0.68
C ASN A 655 -14.36 6.35 0.37
N VAL A 656 -14.94 7.52 0.14
CA VAL A 656 -14.22 8.73 -0.24
C VAL A 656 -14.84 9.98 0.40
N ASN A 657 -14.00 10.99 0.66
CA ASN A 657 -14.26 12.39 1.11
C ASN A 657 -13.34 12.72 2.30
N GLY A 658 -13.36 13.97 2.75
CA GLY A 658 -12.46 14.50 3.78
C GLY A 658 -11.25 15.21 3.19
N ALA A 659 -10.27 15.50 4.05
CA ALA A 659 -9.17 16.44 3.81
C ALA A 659 -9.62 17.89 3.60
N ASN A 660 -8.65 18.78 3.41
CA ASN A 660 -8.90 20.19 3.13
C ASN A 660 -7.86 20.76 2.15
N LEU A 661 -7.78 20.16 0.96
CA LEU A 661 -6.86 20.61 -0.08
C LEU A 661 -7.44 21.74 -0.93
N LYS A 662 -7.00 22.96 -0.64
CA LYS A 662 -7.17 24.15 -1.47
C LYS A 662 -5.86 24.93 -1.50
N ILE A 663 -5.27 25.05 -2.68
CA ILE A 663 -4.02 25.79 -2.87
C ILE A 663 -4.00 26.51 -4.21
N PHE A 664 -3.32 27.64 -4.31
CA PHE A 664 -3.11 28.36 -5.56
C PHE A 664 -1.62 28.42 -5.88
N GLN A 665 -1.29 28.68 -7.14
CA GLN A 665 0.09 28.76 -7.57
C GLN A 665 0.88 29.88 -6.85
N HIS A 666 0.25 31.03 -6.61
CA HIS A 666 0.89 32.18 -5.96
C HIS A 666 1.15 31.97 -4.46
N ASP A 667 0.48 31.01 -3.84
CA ASP A 667 0.61 30.66 -2.44
C ASP A 667 0.90 29.16 -2.28
N PHE A 668 1.67 28.57 -3.19
CA PHE A 668 1.99 27.15 -3.14
C PHE A 668 2.87 26.80 -1.92
N SER A 669 2.59 25.63 -1.33
CA SER A 669 3.39 24.98 -0.29
C SER A 669 2.99 23.52 -0.18
N MET A 670 3.96 22.61 -0.14
CA MET A 670 3.73 21.19 0.14
C MET A 670 3.08 20.96 1.51
N SER A 671 3.21 21.88 2.46
CA SER A 671 2.62 21.78 3.81
C SER A 671 1.09 21.81 3.82
N ARG A 672 0.48 22.20 2.69
CA ARG A 672 -0.98 22.23 2.49
C ARG A 672 -1.46 21.15 1.55
N VAL A 673 -0.57 20.29 1.04
CA VAL A 673 -0.93 19.13 0.24
C VAL A 673 -1.23 17.98 1.18
N TRP A 674 -2.50 17.61 1.30
CA TRP A 674 -2.94 16.52 2.17
C TRP A 674 -2.54 15.15 1.60
N PRO A 675 -2.39 14.10 2.44
CA PRO A 675 -2.07 12.75 1.96
C PRO A 675 -3.18 12.11 1.12
N VAL A 676 -2.96 10.88 0.64
CA VAL A 676 -3.93 10.12 -0.17
C VAL A 676 -5.12 9.64 0.67
N GLY A 677 -4.90 9.28 1.93
CA GLY A 677 -5.97 8.86 2.84
C GLY A 677 -5.58 8.90 4.31
N LEU A 678 -6.57 8.69 5.16
CA LEU A 678 -6.45 8.57 6.61
C LEU A 678 -6.42 7.09 7.02
N PRO A 679 -5.35 6.61 7.68
CA PRO A 679 -5.34 5.26 8.22
C PRO A 679 -6.28 5.13 9.42
N LEU A 680 -7.01 4.03 9.45
CA LEU A 680 -7.91 3.57 10.50
C LEU A 680 -7.55 2.11 10.85
N LYS A 681 -8.11 1.54 11.92
CA LYS A 681 -7.74 0.18 12.37
C LYS A 681 -8.03 -0.90 11.34
N THR A 682 -9.12 -0.75 10.60
CA THR A 682 -9.65 -1.74 9.64
C THR A 682 -9.30 -1.40 8.18
N GLY A 683 -8.72 -0.24 7.90
CA GLY A 683 -8.31 0.15 6.55
C GLY A 683 -8.04 1.63 6.42
N TYR A 684 -8.41 2.21 5.28
CA TYR A 684 -8.21 3.63 5.00
C TYR A 684 -9.52 4.30 4.63
N GLN A 685 -9.68 5.54 5.10
CA GLN A 685 -10.56 6.50 4.46
C GLN A 685 -9.78 7.21 3.35
N ILE A 686 -10.23 7.09 2.10
CA ILE A 686 -9.57 7.76 0.98
C ILE A 686 -10.07 9.21 0.88
N TYR A 687 -9.15 10.15 0.73
CA TYR A 687 -9.52 11.56 0.61
C TYR A 687 -9.94 11.94 -0.80
N ALA A 688 -10.84 12.92 -0.88
CA ALA A 688 -11.09 13.61 -2.14
C ALA A 688 -9.77 14.27 -2.60
N PRO A 689 -9.30 14.04 -3.85
CA PRO A 689 -8.00 14.54 -4.27
C PRO A 689 -7.86 16.06 -4.20
N VAL A 690 -8.96 16.79 -4.46
CA VAL A 690 -9.08 18.26 -4.40
C VAL A 690 -10.46 18.59 -3.84
N MET A 691 -10.56 19.62 -3.00
CA MET A 691 -11.81 20.01 -2.34
C MET A 691 -12.88 20.57 -3.29
N ASN A 692 -14.13 20.45 -2.83
CA ASN A 692 -15.34 20.89 -3.53
C ASN A 692 -15.53 22.41 -3.60
N GLU A 693 -16.61 22.87 -4.24
CA GLU A 693 -16.96 24.27 -4.41
C GLU A 693 -17.15 25.05 -3.11
N ASN A 694 -17.53 24.37 -2.03
CA ASN A 694 -17.78 24.98 -0.72
C ASN A 694 -16.57 25.82 -0.28
N VAL A 695 -15.36 25.27 -0.33
CA VAL A 695 -14.14 25.98 0.13
C VAL A 695 -13.73 27.13 -0.80
N TYR A 696 -14.26 27.20 -2.03
CA TYR A 696 -14.01 28.29 -2.98
C TYR A 696 -15.09 29.38 -2.95
N THR A 697 -16.20 29.14 -2.26
CA THR A 697 -17.39 30.01 -2.27
C THR A 697 -17.80 30.47 -0.87
N ASN A 698 -16.89 30.37 0.11
CA ASN A 698 -17.10 30.78 1.50
C ASN A 698 -18.33 30.08 2.14
N LEU A 699 -18.39 28.75 2.11
CA LEU A 699 -19.56 28.02 2.61
C LEU A 699 -20.85 28.36 1.83
N TRP A 700 -20.72 28.48 0.50
CA TRP A 700 -21.81 28.86 -0.39
C TRP A 700 -22.44 30.24 -0.06
N ASN A 701 -21.69 31.13 0.60
CA ASN A 701 -22.08 32.54 0.81
C ASN A 701 -21.60 33.47 -0.32
N GLY A 702 -20.93 32.91 -1.32
CA GLY A 702 -20.43 33.60 -2.48
C GLY A 702 -18.98 34.11 -2.34
N PRO A 703 -18.36 34.56 -3.44
CA PRO A 703 -18.93 34.64 -4.79
C PRO A 703 -19.20 33.25 -5.40
N TYR A 704 -20.40 33.03 -5.93
CA TYR A 704 -20.86 31.71 -6.41
C TYR A 704 -20.09 31.18 -7.64
N PHE A 705 -19.43 32.07 -8.39
CA PHE A 705 -18.50 31.68 -9.46
C PHE A 705 -17.13 31.20 -8.95
N GLY A 706 -16.88 31.28 -7.63
CA GLY A 706 -15.56 31.07 -7.02
C GLY A 706 -14.94 29.71 -7.32
N TYR A 707 -15.76 28.69 -7.58
CA TYR A 707 -15.27 27.35 -7.91
C TYR A 707 -14.42 27.29 -9.18
N ARG A 708 -14.57 28.24 -10.11
CA ARG A 708 -13.68 28.37 -11.29
C ARG A 708 -12.20 28.41 -10.89
N ASN A 709 -11.89 28.91 -9.70
CA ASN A 709 -10.52 29.00 -9.20
C ASN A 709 -9.86 27.64 -8.91
N VAL A 710 -10.62 26.54 -8.86
CA VAL A 710 -10.07 25.17 -8.76
C VAL A 710 -9.13 24.85 -9.92
N ILE A 711 -9.28 25.50 -11.08
CA ILE A 711 -8.36 25.37 -12.23
C ILE A 711 -6.93 25.76 -11.82
N ASN A 712 -6.76 26.86 -11.08
CA ASN A 712 -5.44 27.25 -10.57
C ASN A 712 -4.89 26.20 -9.58
N THR A 713 -5.75 25.56 -8.80
CA THR A 713 -5.36 24.46 -7.90
C THR A 713 -4.90 23.25 -8.69
N PHE A 714 -5.61 22.88 -9.76
CA PHE A 714 -5.19 21.81 -10.66
C PHE A 714 -3.83 22.09 -11.28
N GLU A 715 -3.58 23.31 -11.76
CA GLU A 715 -2.29 23.69 -12.34
C GLU A 715 -1.16 23.60 -11.31
N ALA A 716 -1.37 24.13 -10.10
CA ALA A 716 -0.40 24.12 -9.01
C ALA A 716 -0.05 22.69 -8.54
N LEU A 717 -1.01 21.76 -8.60
CA LEU A 717 -0.81 20.36 -8.20
C LEU A 717 -0.32 19.46 -9.34
N SER A 718 -0.25 19.96 -10.57
CA SER A 718 0.19 19.19 -11.75
C SER A 718 1.61 19.52 -12.20
N LYS A 719 2.14 20.69 -11.82
CA LYS A 719 3.44 21.19 -12.27
C LYS A 719 4.21 21.87 -11.12
N PRO A 720 5.54 21.69 -11.03
CA PRO A 720 6.37 20.82 -11.86
C PRO A 720 6.24 19.33 -11.50
N LYS A 721 5.57 19.00 -10.40
CA LYS A 721 5.32 17.63 -9.93
C LYS A 721 3.82 17.36 -10.01
N ARG A 722 3.42 16.17 -10.48
CA ARG A 722 2.05 15.70 -10.30
C ARG A 722 1.90 15.22 -8.86
N LEU A 723 1.11 15.95 -8.08
CA LEU A 723 0.87 15.69 -6.66
C LEU A 723 -0.53 15.13 -6.42
N LYS A 724 -1.49 15.45 -7.29
CA LYS A 724 -2.88 14.97 -7.20
C LYS A 724 -3.51 14.76 -8.59
N PRO A 725 -4.50 13.86 -8.70
CA PRO A 725 -5.45 13.82 -9.82
C PRO A 725 -6.19 15.15 -10.06
N LEU A 726 -6.79 15.28 -11.25
CA LEU A 726 -7.76 16.33 -11.57
C LEU A 726 -9.15 15.89 -11.07
N SER A 727 -9.52 16.30 -9.85
CA SER A 727 -10.79 15.90 -9.23
C SER A 727 -11.83 17.01 -9.28
N ILE A 728 -12.86 16.85 -10.11
CA ILE A 728 -14.06 17.69 -10.09
C ILE A 728 -14.96 17.20 -8.95
N TYR A 729 -15.21 18.06 -7.98
CA TYR A 729 -15.97 17.73 -6.76
C TYR A 729 -16.91 18.89 -6.44
N TYR A 730 -18.21 18.62 -6.35
CA TYR A 730 -19.21 19.63 -6.00
C TYR A 730 -20.49 18.99 -5.45
N HIS A 731 -21.49 19.80 -5.11
CA HIS A 731 -22.80 19.37 -4.62
C HIS A 731 -23.92 19.83 -5.56
N PHE A 732 -25.12 19.24 -5.41
CA PHE A 732 -26.25 19.60 -6.27
C PHE A 732 -26.67 21.07 -6.18
N TYR A 733 -26.55 21.71 -5.00
CA TYR A 733 -26.87 23.13 -4.85
C TYR A 733 -26.07 24.05 -5.79
N SER A 734 -24.95 23.60 -6.36
CA SER A 734 -24.24 24.34 -7.41
C SER A 734 -25.13 24.71 -8.60
N GLY A 735 -26.16 23.91 -8.89
CA GLY A 735 -27.15 24.17 -9.94
C GLY A 735 -28.19 25.24 -9.57
N GLU A 736 -28.28 25.65 -8.31
CA GLU A 736 -29.23 26.67 -7.85
C GLU A 736 -28.88 28.06 -8.38
N LYS A 737 -27.58 28.39 -8.49
CA LYS A 737 -27.10 29.71 -8.94
C LYS A 737 -26.53 29.61 -10.36
N ASN A 738 -26.80 30.62 -11.19
CA ASN A 738 -26.33 30.62 -12.58
C ASN A 738 -24.79 30.72 -12.66
N GLU A 739 -24.20 31.47 -11.74
CA GLU A 739 -22.76 31.67 -11.59
C GLU A 739 -22.05 30.37 -11.21
N GLY A 740 -22.64 29.58 -10.30
CA GLY A 740 -22.14 28.25 -9.93
C GLY A 740 -22.17 27.29 -11.12
N LEU A 741 -23.30 27.26 -11.84
CA LEU A 741 -23.44 26.45 -13.05
C LEU A 741 -22.43 26.82 -14.14
N LEU A 742 -22.20 28.11 -14.38
CA LEU A 742 -21.19 28.58 -15.34
C LEU A 742 -19.77 28.18 -14.90
N ALA A 743 -19.45 28.29 -13.61
CA ALA A 743 -18.17 27.84 -13.09
C ALA A 743 -17.97 26.32 -13.31
N LEU A 744 -19.01 25.51 -13.13
CA LEU A 744 -18.94 24.08 -13.46
C LEU A 744 -18.64 23.85 -14.95
N HIS A 745 -19.32 24.55 -15.85
CA HIS A 745 -19.04 24.44 -17.29
C HIS A 745 -17.56 24.73 -17.60
N ASP A 746 -16.99 25.77 -17.02
CA ASP A 746 -15.58 26.13 -17.22
C ASP A 746 -14.62 25.05 -16.69
N VAL A 747 -14.91 24.48 -15.53
CA VAL A 747 -14.09 23.43 -14.90
C VAL A 747 -14.14 22.14 -15.71
N TYR A 748 -15.32 21.68 -16.13
CA TYR A 748 -15.46 20.49 -16.97
C TYR A 748 -14.77 20.67 -18.34
N GLN A 749 -14.92 21.84 -18.97
CA GLN A 749 -14.25 22.16 -20.24
C GLN A 749 -12.73 22.18 -20.07
N TYR A 750 -12.22 22.76 -18.99
CA TYR A 750 -10.79 22.74 -18.70
C TYR A 750 -10.27 21.32 -18.56
N VAL A 751 -10.88 20.47 -17.72
CA VAL A 751 -10.42 19.09 -17.51
C VAL A 751 -10.44 18.28 -18.81
N LEU A 752 -11.52 18.36 -19.59
CA LEU A 752 -11.62 17.65 -20.88
C LEU A 752 -10.67 18.17 -21.95
N SER A 753 -10.12 19.38 -21.80
CA SER A 753 -9.08 19.91 -22.69
C SER A 753 -7.68 19.36 -22.38
N GLN A 754 -7.49 18.74 -21.21
CA GLN A 754 -6.21 18.17 -20.80
C GLN A 754 -6.04 16.73 -21.31
N PRO A 755 -4.80 16.24 -21.47
CA PRO A 755 -4.54 14.83 -21.75
C PRO A 755 -4.75 13.99 -20.47
N ILE A 756 -5.98 13.48 -20.30
CA ILE A 756 -6.43 12.78 -19.10
C ILE A 756 -6.62 11.28 -19.29
N ASN A 757 -6.50 10.55 -18.19
CA ASN A 757 -7.07 9.22 -18.01
C ASN A 757 -8.34 9.38 -17.15
N ALA A 758 -9.52 9.26 -17.75
CA ALA A 758 -10.77 9.47 -17.04
C ALA A 758 -11.27 8.16 -16.42
N MET A 759 -11.69 8.18 -15.16
CA MET A 759 -12.21 7.00 -14.46
C MET A 759 -13.24 7.37 -13.38
N TYR A 760 -14.02 6.38 -12.95
CA TYR A 760 -14.92 6.54 -11.81
C TYR A 760 -14.14 6.74 -10.51
N LEU A 761 -14.77 7.36 -9.52
CA LEU A 761 -14.12 7.60 -8.23
C LEU A 761 -13.79 6.29 -7.51
N SER A 762 -14.59 5.24 -7.67
CA SER A 762 -14.28 3.92 -7.09
C SER A 762 -12.99 3.33 -7.65
N ASP A 763 -12.72 3.51 -8.95
CA ASP A 763 -11.50 3.02 -9.60
C ASP A 763 -10.26 3.77 -9.12
N TYR A 764 -10.39 5.07 -8.85
CA TYR A 764 -9.35 5.84 -8.17
C TYR A 764 -9.17 5.36 -6.72
N ALA A 765 -10.25 5.16 -5.96
CA ALA A 765 -10.17 4.76 -4.56
C ALA A 765 -9.49 3.39 -4.36
N LYS A 766 -9.70 2.43 -5.29
CA LYS A 766 -8.98 1.15 -5.29
C LYS A 766 -7.47 1.33 -5.50
N ARG A 767 -7.08 2.22 -6.43
CA ARG A 767 -5.66 2.58 -6.68
C ARG A 767 -5.04 3.27 -5.47
N ALA A 768 -5.77 4.20 -4.87
CA ALA A 768 -5.37 4.91 -3.67
C ALA A 768 -5.17 3.95 -2.47
N ASN A 769 -6.04 2.96 -2.29
CA ASN A 769 -5.83 1.90 -1.29
C ASN A 769 -4.60 1.04 -1.59
N ALA A 770 -4.43 0.63 -2.86
CA ALA A 770 -3.31 -0.22 -3.28
C ALA A 770 -1.94 0.46 -3.09
N PHE A 771 -1.88 1.80 -3.05
CA PHE A 771 -0.67 2.53 -2.69
C PHE A 771 -0.08 2.09 -1.35
N TYR A 772 -0.92 1.82 -0.34
CA TYR A 772 -0.49 1.44 1.01
C TYR A 772 -0.15 -0.05 1.14
N THR A 773 -0.55 -0.88 0.17
CA THR A 773 -0.37 -2.33 0.22
C THR A 773 0.70 -2.84 -0.75
N LEU A 774 1.07 -2.06 -1.76
CA LEU A 774 2.06 -2.46 -2.75
C LEU A 774 3.42 -2.72 -2.08
N ALA A 775 3.93 -3.93 -2.26
CA ALA A 775 5.22 -4.36 -1.77
C ALA A 775 6.30 -4.22 -2.84
N ILE A 776 7.50 -3.82 -2.43
CA ILE A 776 8.67 -3.71 -3.32
C ILE A 776 9.76 -4.63 -2.81
N GLY A 777 10.32 -5.41 -3.71
CA GLY A 777 11.52 -6.20 -3.52
C GLY A 777 12.61 -5.78 -4.49
N GLN A 778 13.85 -6.18 -4.22
CA GLN A 778 14.94 -6.08 -5.18
C GLN A 778 15.80 -7.34 -5.14
N GLU A 779 16.08 -7.90 -6.31
CA GLU A 779 17.06 -8.95 -6.55
C GLU A 779 18.10 -8.41 -7.55
N ASP A 780 19.34 -8.23 -7.08
CA ASP A 780 20.40 -7.52 -7.81
C ASP A 780 19.93 -6.16 -8.41
N ASP A 781 19.81 -6.03 -9.73
CA ASP A 781 19.34 -4.81 -10.42
C ASP A 781 17.85 -4.85 -10.84
N ILE A 782 17.14 -5.93 -10.50
CA ILE A 782 15.74 -6.14 -10.85
C ILE A 782 14.84 -5.76 -9.67
N TRP A 783 13.89 -4.89 -9.91
CA TRP A 783 12.85 -4.53 -8.95
C TRP A 783 11.66 -5.49 -9.07
N HIS A 784 11.15 -5.97 -7.94
CA HIS A 784 9.99 -6.84 -7.86
C HIS A 784 8.84 -6.08 -7.21
N PHE A 785 7.62 -6.29 -7.71
CA PHE A 785 6.41 -5.69 -7.15
C PHE A 785 5.37 -6.77 -6.92
N ALA A 786 4.66 -6.64 -5.81
CA ALA A 786 3.51 -7.46 -5.47
C ALA A 786 2.43 -6.58 -4.82
N GLU A 787 1.19 -7.09 -4.78
CA GLU A 787 0.06 -6.42 -4.14
C GLU A 787 -0.19 -4.99 -4.66
N ALA A 788 0.11 -4.76 -5.94
CA ALA A 788 -0.18 -3.49 -6.60
C ALA A 788 -1.69 -3.28 -6.84
N GLY A 789 -2.55 -4.25 -6.51
CA GLY A 789 -4.02 -4.10 -6.55
C GLY A 789 -4.50 -3.62 -7.92
N GLU A 790 -5.16 -2.45 -7.98
CA GLU A 790 -5.51 -1.74 -9.22
C GLU A 790 -4.53 -0.61 -9.59
N LEU A 791 -3.53 -0.33 -8.75
CA LEU A 791 -2.48 0.64 -9.05
C LEU A 791 -1.55 0.06 -10.11
N ARG A 792 -1.58 0.65 -11.31
CA ARG A 792 -0.85 0.17 -12.48
C ARG A 792 0.28 1.08 -12.93
N THR A 793 0.67 2.07 -12.11
CA THR A 793 1.73 3.02 -12.46
C THR A 793 2.78 3.17 -11.36
N LEU A 794 4.04 3.00 -11.74
CA LEU A 794 5.21 3.32 -10.92
C LEU A 794 5.91 4.56 -11.48
N ARG A 795 6.61 5.32 -10.63
CA ARG A 795 7.33 6.53 -11.00
C ARG A 795 8.78 6.46 -10.58
N VAL A 796 9.66 6.80 -11.51
CA VAL A 796 11.11 6.99 -11.27
C VAL A 796 11.55 8.34 -11.81
N ASN A 797 12.66 8.87 -11.30
CA ASN A 797 13.33 9.97 -11.99
C ASN A 797 13.84 9.49 -13.35
N GLN A 798 13.76 10.33 -14.40
CA GLN A 798 14.26 9.95 -15.73
C GLN A 798 15.76 9.58 -15.73
N THR A 799 16.54 10.12 -14.79
CA THR A 799 17.96 9.76 -14.62
C THR A 799 18.18 8.32 -14.17
N ALA A 800 17.15 7.63 -13.67
CA ALA A 800 17.23 6.22 -13.28
C ALA A 800 17.30 5.25 -14.48
N GLY A 801 17.03 5.73 -15.70
CA GLY A 801 17.06 4.90 -16.91
C GLY A 801 15.68 4.47 -17.42
N PHE A 802 15.66 3.77 -18.54
CA PHE A 802 14.49 3.27 -19.27
C PHE A 802 14.15 1.83 -18.84
N PRO A 803 12.86 1.46 -18.76
CA PRO A 803 12.47 0.05 -18.61
C PRO A 803 13.05 -0.78 -19.75
N GLU A 804 13.71 -1.89 -19.44
CA GLU A 804 14.15 -2.88 -20.43
C GLU A 804 13.05 -3.94 -20.57
N LEU A 805 12.15 -3.78 -21.56
CA LEU A 805 10.92 -4.58 -21.63
C LEU A 805 11.14 -6.06 -21.93
N SER A 806 12.27 -6.44 -22.54
CA SER A 806 12.61 -7.86 -22.77
C SER A 806 12.95 -8.61 -21.49
N ASP A 807 13.55 -7.89 -20.53
CA ASP A 807 14.07 -8.45 -19.28
C ASP A 807 13.13 -8.12 -18.10
N SER A 808 12.08 -7.33 -18.36
CA SER A 808 11.04 -6.99 -17.41
C SER A 808 9.81 -7.90 -17.61
N LYS A 809 9.08 -8.18 -16.53
CA LYS A 809 7.83 -8.94 -16.58
C LYS A 809 6.66 -8.05 -16.19
N LYS A 810 5.57 -8.14 -16.96
CA LYS A 810 4.33 -7.38 -16.73
C LYS A 810 4.49 -5.85 -16.80
N ILE A 811 5.55 -5.38 -17.46
CA ILE A 811 5.74 -3.97 -17.80
C ILE A 811 5.32 -3.78 -19.26
N ILE A 812 4.38 -2.87 -19.52
CA ILE A 812 3.81 -2.69 -20.87
C ILE A 812 4.23 -1.38 -21.54
N GLY A 813 4.87 -0.48 -20.80
CA GLY A 813 5.43 0.73 -21.37
C GLY A 813 5.69 1.80 -20.33
N PHE A 814 5.87 3.03 -20.81
CA PHE A 814 6.14 4.18 -19.96
C PHE A 814 5.82 5.49 -20.68
N ALA A 815 5.68 6.57 -19.90
CA ALA A 815 5.59 7.94 -20.37
C ALA A 815 6.49 8.85 -19.55
N ASP A 816 7.11 9.82 -20.21
CA ASP A 816 7.88 10.86 -19.54
C ASP A 816 7.02 12.11 -19.36
N ASN A 817 7.09 12.72 -18.17
CA ASN A 817 6.54 14.05 -17.89
C ASN A 817 7.47 14.78 -16.91
N ASN A 818 7.89 15.99 -17.30
CA ASN A 818 8.89 16.80 -16.60
C ASN A 818 10.19 16.01 -16.36
N ASP A 819 10.60 15.81 -15.11
CA ASP A 819 11.79 15.05 -14.70
C ASP A 819 11.46 13.60 -14.30
N GLN A 820 10.20 13.18 -14.46
CA GLN A 820 9.70 11.88 -14.03
C GLN A 820 9.38 10.98 -15.22
N ARG A 821 9.51 9.67 -14.99
CA ARG A 821 9.11 8.58 -15.88
C ARG A 821 8.08 7.72 -15.18
N TYR A 822 6.91 7.60 -15.80
CA TYR A 822 5.77 6.81 -15.34
C TYR A 822 5.77 5.48 -16.09
N ILE A 823 5.96 4.38 -15.38
CA ILE A 823 6.09 3.02 -15.89
C ILE A 823 4.76 2.29 -15.69
N HIS A 824 4.26 1.66 -16.75
CA HIS A 824 2.93 1.06 -16.79
C HIS A 824 3.01 -0.44 -16.53
N LEU A 825 2.23 -0.93 -15.57
CA LEU A 825 2.08 -2.33 -15.22
C LEU A 825 0.85 -2.93 -15.92
N SER A 826 0.92 -4.19 -16.35
CA SER A 826 -0.27 -4.93 -16.82
C SER A 826 -0.98 -5.73 -15.73
N ASP A 827 -0.39 -5.84 -14.53
CA ASP A 827 -0.82 -6.80 -13.51
C ASP A 827 -0.53 -6.28 -12.10
N SER A 828 -1.01 -6.97 -11.07
CA SER A 828 -0.78 -6.63 -9.66
C SER A 828 0.63 -6.99 -9.17
N PHE A 829 1.41 -7.66 -10.01
CA PHE A 829 2.78 -8.07 -9.78
C PHE A 829 3.63 -7.78 -11.02
N GLY A 830 4.93 -7.60 -10.84
CA GLY A 830 5.83 -7.35 -11.96
C GLY A 830 7.30 -7.38 -11.58
N GLN A 831 8.15 -7.42 -12.61
CA GLN A 831 9.60 -7.29 -12.50
C GLN A 831 10.05 -6.16 -13.43
N LEU A 832 10.82 -5.20 -12.91
CA LEU A 832 11.33 -4.06 -13.66
C LEU A 832 12.85 -4.06 -13.62
N LYS A 833 13.44 -4.14 -14.80
CA LYS A 833 14.85 -3.83 -15.03
C LYS A 833 14.97 -2.47 -15.70
N LEU A 834 15.88 -1.64 -15.21
CA LEU A 834 16.17 -0.32 -15.78
C LEU A 834 17.53 -0.33 -16.47
N SER A 835 17.63 0.36 -17.61
CA SER A 835 18.88 0.50 -18.36
C SER A 835 19.06 1.93 -18.90
N ASN A 836 20.29 2.29 -19.23
CA ASN A 836 20.59 3.61 -19.81
C ASN A 836 20.19 3.73 -21.29
N LYS A 837 19.70 2.66 -21.94
CA LYS A 837 19.35 2.64 -23.36
C LYS A 837 17.88 2.32 -23.55
N ASN A 838 17.20 3.09 -24.39
CA ASN A 838 15.84 2.75 -24.80
C ASN A 838 15.88 1.77 -25.98
N ASN A 839 15.92 0.46 -25.67
CA ASN A 839 15.95 -0.62 -26.67
C ASN A 839 14.57 -1.29 -26.88
N ASN A 840 13.49 -0.62 -26.48
CA ASN A 840 12.15 -1.20 -26.45
C ASN A 840 11.50 -1.24 -27.84
N ARG A 841 11.11 -2.44 -28.30
CA ARG A 841 10.57 -2.64 -29.66
C ARG A 841 9.12 -2.17 -29.84
N LEU A 842 8.24 -2.46 -28.88
CA LEU A 842 6.84 -2.05 -28.89
C LEU A 842 6.37 -1.82 -27.46
N TYR A 843 5.76 -0.66 -27.18
CA TYR A 843 5.28 -0.34 -25.84
C TYR A 843 4.17 0.71 -25.81
N LEU A 844 3.35 0.67 -24.77
CA LEU A 844 2.35 1.68 -24.49
C LEU A 844 3.01 2.98 -24.05
N GLN A 845 2.88 4.03 -24.86
CA GLN A 845 3.32 5.37 -24.43
C GLN A 845 2.23 6.03 -23.60
N SER A 846 0.99 6.05 -24.08
CA SER A 846 -0.11 6.64 -23.31
C SER A 846 -1.48 6.15 -23.74
N PHE A 847 -2.45 6.11 -22.82
CA PHE A 847 -3.86 5.84 -23.12
C PHE A 847 -4.81 6.61 -22.20
N SER A 848 -5.92 7.10 -22.77
CA SER A 848 -7.00 7.78 -22.03
C SER A 848 -7.93 6.85 -21.25
N GLY A 849 -7.85 5.54 -21.50
CA GLY A 849 -8.66 4.52 -20.85
C GLY A 849 -7.83 3.50 -20.05
N GLN A 850 -8.42 2.34 -19.78
CA GLN A 850 -7.81 1.25 -19.00
C GLN A 850 -7.29 0.13 -19.91
N ILE A 851 -6.13 -0.42 -19.57
CA ILE A 851 -5.61 -1.65 -20.18
C ILE A 851 -6.03 -2.81 -19.29
N ASN A 852 -6.92 -3.66 -19.79
CA ASN A 852 -7.41 -4.83 -19.06
C ASN A 852 -6.47 -6.01 -19.26
N ASN A 853 -5.88 -6.13 -20.44
CA ASN A 853 -4.94 -7.20 -20.76
C ASN A 853 -3.97 -6.73 -21.84
N TRP A 854 -2.73 -7.21 -21.76
CA TRP A 854 -1.67 -6.97 -22.73
C TRP A 854 -0.84 -8.24 -22.89
N ILE A 855 -1.03 -8.93 -24.00
CA ILE A 855 -0.34 -10.18 -24.31
C ILE A 855 0.52 -9.95 -25.55
N THR A 856 1.82 -10.21 -25.46
CA THR A 856 2.74 -10.10 -26.59
C THR A 856 3.36 -11.47 -26.89
N ASN A 857 3.26 -11.88 -28.15
CA ASN A 857 3.92 -13.05 -28.72
C ASN A 857 4.92 -12.57 -29.79
N ASP A 858 5.74 -13.48 -30.34
CA ASP A 858 6.82 -13.16 -31.29
C ASP A 858 6.39 -12.34 -32.52
N ARG A 859 5.11 -12.39 -32.91
CA ARG A 859 4.57 -11.75 -34.13
C ARG A 859 3.38 -10.84 -33.89
N SER A 860 2.84 -10.79 -32.68
CA SER A 860 1.63 -10.01 -32.40
C SER A 860 1.46 -9.60 -30.95
N THR A 861 0.87 -8.43 -30.74
CA THR A 861 0.42 -7.95 -29.43
C THR A 861 -1.10 -7.82 -29.42
N GLN A 862 -1.77 -8.50 -28.49
CA GLN A 862 -3.20 -8.42 -28.23
C GLN A 862 -3.46 -7.57 -26.99
N ILE A 863 -4.38 -6.62 -27.10
CA ILE A 863 -4.66 -5.63 -26.07
C ILE A 863 -6.17 -5.55 -25.88
N SER A 864 -6.63 -5.78 -24.65
CA SER A 864 -8.01 -5.54 -24.24
C SER A 864 -8.10 -4.18 -23.56
N ILE A 865 -9.03 -3.34 -24.01
CA ILE A 865 -9.15 -1.95 -23.54
C ILE A 865 -10.58 -1.57 -23.17
N ASP A 866 -10.68 -0.76 -22.12
CA ASP A 866 -11.87 0.00 -21.75
C ASP A 866 -11.57 1.50 -21.89
N ASN A 867 -12.56 2.28 -22.29
CA ASN A 867 -12.42 3.71 -22.36
C ASN A 867 -13.76 4.39 -22.10
N TYR A 868 -13.79 5.31 -21.15
CA TYR A 868 -15.04 5.95 -20.73
C TYR A 868 -15.32 7.29 -21.43
N THR A 869 -14.33 7.83 -22.15
CA THR A 869 -14.44 9.11 -22.87
C THR A 869 -13.91 8.94 -24.30
N HIS A 870 -14.13 9.92 -25.18
CA HIS A 870 -13.43 9.91 -26.47
C HIS A 870 -11.98 10.33 -26.25
N GLY A 871 -11.03 9.48 -26.65
CA GLY A 871 -9.62 9.72 -26.40
C GLY A 871 -8.71 9.00 -27.38
N LYS A 872 -7.45 8.79 -26.98
CA LYS A 872 -6.40 8.27 -27.86
C LYS A 872 -5.54 7.25 -27.14
N ILE A 873 -5.22 6.15 -27.84
CA ILE A 873 -4.14 5.24 -27.47
C ILE A 873 -2.92 5.53 -28.35
N LYS A 874 -1.75 5.66 -27.71
CA LYS A 874 -0.47 5.88 -28.37
C LYS A 874 0.49 4.73 -28.01
N ILE A 875 0.93 4.02 -29.03
CA ILE A 875 1.84 2.88 -28.89
C ILE A 875 3.10 3.20 -29.68
N ARG A 876 4.25 3.11 -29.03
CA ARG A 876 5.55 3.27 -29.68
C ARG A 876 5.98 1.95 -30.27
N LYS A 877 6.62 2.03 -31.44
CA LYS A 877 7.13 0.88 -32.16
C LYS A 877 8.49 1.20 -32.78
N ASN A 878 9.25 0.15 -33.10
CA ASN A 878 10.41 0.27 -33.98
C ASN A 878 9.98 0.60 -35.42
N SER A 879 10.95 0.90 -36.29
CA SER A 879 10.73 1.24 -37.71
C SER A 879 10.12 0.11 -38.55
N GLU A 880 9.78 -1.03 -37.96
CA GLU A 880 9.09 -2.15 -38.59
C GLU A 880 7.66 -1.77 -39.02
N ALA A 881 7.17 -2.40 -40.09
CA ALA A 881 5.80 -2.20 -40.53
C ALA A 881 4.85 -2.92 -39.56
N CYS A 882 3.75 -2.26 -39.17
CA CYS A 882 2.74 -2.88 -38.30
C CYS A 882 1.36 -2.83 -38.95
N LYS A 883 0.70 -3.98 -39.00
CA LYS A 883 -0.74 -4.07 -39.28
C LYS A 883 -1.50 -3.95 -37.97
N VAL A 884 -2.54 -3.13 -37.94
CA VAL A 884 -3.37 -2.91 -36.76
C VAL A 884 -4.80 -3.35 -37.03
N VAL A 885 -5.37 -4.13 -36.14
CA VAL A 885 -6.75 -4.61 -36.19
C VAL A 885 -7.46 -4.14 -34.93
N TYR A 886 -8.57 -3.42 -35.09
CA TYR A 886 -9.40 -2.95 -33.98
C TYR A 886 -10.81 -3.52 -34.14
N ASN A 887 -11.26 -4.31 -33.17
CA ASN A 887 -12.52 -5.05 -33.20
C ASN A 887 -12.74 -5.78 -34.54
N GLY A 888 -11.72 -6.51 -35.00
CA GLY A 888 -11.72 -7.29 -36.25
C GLY A 888 -11.53 -6.47 -37.53
N LYS A 889 -11.47 -5.14 -37.47
CA LYS A 889 -11.30 -4.26 -38.64
C LYS A 889 -9.86 -3.78 -38.76
N SER A 890 -9.25 -4.00 -39.93
CA SER A 890 -7.89 -3.50 -40.20
C SER A 890 -7.88 -1.97 -40.34
N ILE A 891 -7.01 -1.31 -39.57
CA ILE A 891 -6.78 0.14 -39.61
C ILE A 891 -5.50 0.40 -40.44
N LYS A 892 -5.60 1.28 -41.44
CA LYS A 892 -4.43 1.73 -42.20
C LYS A 892 -3.60 2.68 -41.34
N ILE A 893 -2.32 2.37 -41.19
CA ILE A 893 -1.35 3.21 -40.48
C ILE A 893 -0.25 3.62 -41.47
N PRO A 894 0.23 4.88 -41.42
CA PRO A 894 1.36 5.29 -42.26
C PRO A 894 2.60 4.44 -41.97
N PRO A 895 3.24 3.84 -43.00
CA PRO A 895 4.28 2.81 -42.81
C PRO A 895 5.56 3.28 -42.09
N ASN A 896 5.79 4.59 -41.91
CA ASN A 896 7.05 5.14 -41.38
C ASN A 896 6.93 5.95 -40.07
N GLN A 897 5.85 5.79 -39.30
CA GLN A 897 5.73 6.47 -38.01
C GLN A 897 6.35 5.66 -36.87
N ALA A 898 7.13 6.32 -36.00
CA ALA A 898 7.67 5.72 -34.76
C ALA A 898 6.60 5.48 -33.67
N SER A 899 5.37 5.92 -33.91
CA SER A 899 4.23 5.76 -33.01
C SER A 899 2.95 5.47 -33.78
N ILE A 900 2.16 4.53 -33.30
CA ILE A 900 0.78 4.29 -33.67
C ILE A 900 -0.11 5.15 -32.77
N THR A 901 -0.95 6.01 -33.35
CA THR A 901 -1.98 6.76 -32.60
C THR A 901 -3.35 6.43 -33.15
N LEU A 902 -4.23 5.91 -32.31
CA LEU A 902 -5.61 5.57 -32.67
C LEU A 902 -6.57 6.37 -31.80
N SER A 903 -7.63 6.90 -32.42
CA SER A 903 -8.74 7.46 -31.66
C SER A 903 -9.63 6.32 -31.18
N VAL A 904 -9.97 6.34 -29.89
CA VAL A 904 -10.80 5.33 -29.24
C VAL A 904 -12.03 6.04 -28.70
N GLY A 905 -13.22 5.54 -29.06
CA GLY A 905 -14.49 6.04 -28.53
C GLY A 905 -14.74 5.54 -27.11
N ILE A 906 -16.00 5.67 -26.68
CA ILE A 906 -16.47 5.02 -25.43
C ILE A 906 -16.68 3.54 -25.73
N VAL A 907 -15.91 2.68 -25.09
CA VAL A 907 -15.92 1.23 -25.34
C VAL A 907 -15.65 0.44 -24.07
N GLU A 908 -16.16 -0.78 -24.06
CA GLU A 908 -15.92 -1.78 -23.01
C GLU A 908 -15.45 -3.08 -23.69
N ASN A 909 -14.42 -3.71 -23.13
CA ASN A 909 -13.80 -4.96 -23.57
C ASN A 909 -13.45 -5.01 -25.07
N SER A 910 -13.06 -3.87 -25.65
CA SER A 910 -12.65 -3.81 -27.06
C SER A 910 -11.26 -4.42 -27.27
N GLN A 911 -11.06 -5.07 -28.41
CA GLN A 911 -9.82 -5.76 -28.74
C GLN A 911 -9.02 -4.99 -29.79
N LEU A 912 -7.74 -4.80 -29.51
CA LEU A 912 -6.75 -4.22 -30.41
C LEU A 912 -5.62 -5.24 -30.62
N GLU A 913 -5.34 -5.56 -31.88
CA GLU A 913 -4.25 -6.46 -32.27
C GLU A 913 -3.24 -5.71 -33.14
N LEU A 914 -1.96 -5.88 -32.81
CA LEU A 914 -0.83 -5.31 -33.54
C LEU A 914 0.01 -6.45 -34.08
N HIS A 915 0.25 -6.49 -35.39
CA HIS A 915 1.16 -7.44 -36.02
C HIS A 915 2.33 -6.66 -36.62
N CYS A 916 3.47 -6.71 -35.96
CA CYS A 916 4.69 -6.00 -36.35
C CYS A 916 5.75 -7.01 -36.76
N GLY A 917 6.38 -6.80 -37.92
CA GLY A 917 7.40 -7.69 -38.46
C GLY A 917 8.03 -7.19 -39.75
#